data_AF-A0A672SEL8-F1
#
_entry.id   AF-A0A672SEL8-F1
#
_cell.length_a   1.000
_cell.length_b   1.000
_cell.length_c   1.000
_cell.angle_alpha   90.00
_cell.angle_beta   90.00
_cell.angle_gamma   90.00
#
_symmetry.space_group_name_H-M   'P 1'
#
loop_
_entity.id
_entity.type
_entity.pdbx_description
1 polymer ?
#
loop_
_entity_poly.entity_id
_entity_poly.type
_entity_poly.pdbx_seq_one_letter_code
_entity_poly.pdbx_strand_id
1 'polypeptide(L)'
;CPSSLSKELNCVKLENNFDDIKHTTLSERGALREAVRCLKCADAPCQKSCPTNLNIKAFITSIANKNYYGAARTILSDNPLGLTCGMVCPTSDLCVGGCNLYASEEGPINIGGLQQFATEVFKQMGVPQIRNPDLPPPDQIPESYHSKIALIGCGPASISCGSFLARLGYDDITIFEKQRFIGGLRSVITLTHGGEVDLMKDLGVKIVCDRELGQAGMTLLSLKEEGYKAVFFGIGLPQANRHMLFDGLSTEQGFYTSKDFLPLVAKASKPGMCRCHSALPELHGTVIVLGAGDTAFDCATSALRCGARRVFVVFRKGFTNIRAVPEEMELAKEEKCEFLPFLSPREVLLKAGRVHGMEFCRTEQTESGQWVEDEEQIIRLKADYIMSAFGSLMNDPTVIEAMAPIRLNRWGLPELDPESMQTSEPWVFAGGDVAGLANTTVEAVNDGKQASWHMHRYLQSIFGRTVSGPPQLPLFYSPIDTVNISVKMCGITFPNPFGLASAPPTTSTTMIRRAFEQGWGFALTKTFSLDKDLVTNVSPRIVRGTTSGPLFGPGQGSFLNIELISEKTAAYWCQSVTELKADFPDNIVISSIMCSYNKADWTELAKMAEDSGADALELNLSCPHGMGERGMGLACGQDPELVRNICRWVRQAVRIPFFAKLTPNVTNIVDIAKAAQEGGADGVTATNTVSGLMGLKADGSPWPGIGRGRRTTYGGVSGNAIRPIALRAVSAIAKALPGFPILATGGIDSAESGLQFLHAGATVLQVCSAVQNQDFTVIEDYCTGLKALLYLKSIEELQDWDGQSPPTARHQKGKPVATLQEVKGRCLPSFGPYLQEKKEAIANHKKKLRDFTDNTVSTQGMRVYTPKGPVPQVQDVIAKALKHIGAFQELNIEEQVQALIDPEMCVNCGKCYMTCNDAGYQAIVFDPETHLPTIQNSCTGCTLCLSVCPIVDCIKMVARTTPYVPKRGLPQAVEPVC
;
A
#
# COMPACT_ATOMS: atom_id res chain seq x y z
N CYS A 1 22.25 -42.82 16.73
CA CYS A 1 22.63 -41.40 16.59
C CYS A 1 21.67 -40.49 17.38
N PRO A 2 21.93 -40.20 18.67
CA PRO A 2 21.14 -39.24 19.45
C PRO A 2 21.60 -37.78 19.28
N SER A 3 22.70 -37.53 18.54
CA SER A 3 23.35 -36.21 18.45
C SER A 3 22.76 -35.26 17.41
N SER A 4 21.86 -35.71 16.53
CA SER A 4 21.18 -34.84 15.55
C SER A 4 19.90 -34.22 16.12
N LEU A 5 19.14 -34.96 16.95
CA LEU A 5 17.92 -34.45 17.61
C LEU A 5 18.22 -33.38 18.68
N SER A 6 19.37 -33.41 19.34
CA SER A 6 19.74 -32.42 20.36
C SER A 6 20.11 -31.04 19.79
N LYS A 7 20.45 -30.94 18.50
CA LYS A 7 20.75 -29.65 17.85
C LYS A 7 19.48 -28.86 17.47
N GLU A 8 18.36 -29.53 17.21
CA GLU A 8 17.09 -28.86 16.83
C GLU A 8 16.35 -28.21 18.02
N LEU A 9 16.65 -28.63 19.25
CA LEU A 9 16.04 -28.11 20.48
C LEU A 9 16.67 -26.82 21.00
N ASN A 10 17.83 -26.40 20.47
CA ASN A 10 18.54 -25.22 20.95
C ASN A 10 18.19 -23.98 20.12
N CYS A 11 17.99 -22.84 20.81
CA CYS A 11 17.86 -21.54 20.15
C CYS A 11 19.14 -21.21 19.37
N VAL A 12 18.98 -20.62 18.19
CA VAL A 12 20.09 -20.02 17.44
C VAL A 12 20.67 -18.86 18.26
N LYS A 13 21.96 -18.56 18.11
CA LYS A 13 22.56 -17.40 18.80
C LYS A 13 21.95 -16.10 18.27
N LEU A 14 21.29 -15.34 19.14
CA LEU A 14 20.61 -14.07 18.82
C LEU A 14 21.17 -12.86 19.56
N GLU A 15 22.28 -13.03 20.28
CA GLU A 15 22.95 -11.95 21.00
C GLU A 15 23.27 -10.77 20.06
N ASN A 16 22.85 -9.56 20.45
CA ASN A 16 22.95 -8.33 19.66
C ASN A 16 22.29 -8.38 18.26
N ASN A 17 21.39 -9.34 18.00
CA ASN A 17 20.71 -9.44 16.72
C ASN A 17 19.32 -8.78 16.75
N PHE A 18 19.24 -7.58 16.20
CA PHE A 18 17.99 -6.80 16.05
C PHE A 18 17.49 -6.75 14.59
N ASP A 19 17.86 -7.74 13.77
CA ASP A 19 17.29 -7.88 12.42
C ASP A 19 15.77 -8.10 12.50
N ASP A 20 15.04 -7.66 11.47
CA ASP A 20 13.58 -7.77 11.45
C ASP A 20 13.09 -9.22 11.50
N ILE A 21 12.35 -9.57 12.55
CA ILE A 21 11.79 -10.92 12.75
C ILE A 21 10.34 -11.07 12.30
N LYS A 22 9.62 -9.97 12.00
CA LYS A 22 8.20 -10.03 11.62
C LYS A 22 7.94 -10.98 10.47
N HIS A 23 6.90 -11.80 10.58
CA HIS A 23 6.46 -12.70 9.49
C HIS A 23 5.67 -11.97 8.40
N THR A 24 5.17 -10.77 8.73
CA THR A 24 4.30 -9.96 7.87
C THR A 24 5.06 -9.03 6.92
N THR A 25 6.37 -8.80 7.08
CA THR A 25 7.15 -7.92 6.20
C THR A 25 7.13 -8.42 4.75
N LEU A 26 6.91 -7.52 3.79
CA LEU A 26 6.78 -7.85 2.36
C LEU A 26 7.84 -7.13 1.52
N SER A 27 8.35 -7.85 0.51
CA SER A 27 8.99 -7.22 -0.67
C SER A 27 7.91 -6.61 -1.56
N GLU A 28 8.28 -5.74 -2.52
CA GLU A 28 7.39 -5.31 -3.58
C GLU A 28 6.71 -6.49 -4.29
N ARG A 29 7.49 -7.52 -4.66
CA ARG A 29 6.94 -8.75 -5.24
C ARG A 29 5.88 -9.41 -4.35
N GLY A 30 6.14 -9.49 -3.04
CA GLY A 30 5.20 -10.05 -2.07
C GLY A 30 3.94 -9.19 -1.94
N ALA A 31 4.12 -7.88 -1.82
CA ALA A 31 3.06 -6.89 -1.68
C ALA A 31 2.14 -6.87 -2.90
N LEU A 32 2.68 -6.84 -4.12
CA LEU A 32 1.88 -6.88 -5.34
C LEU A 32 1.04 -8.16 -5.44
N ARG A 33 1.62 -9.32 -5.12
CA ARG A 33 0.88 -10.59 -5.14
C ARG A 33 -0.27 -10.61 -4.13
N GLU A 34 0.00 -10.17 -2.91
CA GLU A 34 -1.00 -10.16 -1.83
C GLU A 34 -2.09 -9.10 -2.08
N ALA A 35 -1.72 -7.94 -2.62
CA ALA A 35 -2.66 -6.89 -2.99
C ALA A 35 -3.58 -7.30 -4.15
N VAL A 36 -3.06 -8.03 -5.14
CA VAL A 36 -3.87 -8.61 -6.23
C VAL A 36 -4.81 -9.69 -5.69
N ARG A 37 -4.38 -10.50 -4.71
CA ARG A 37 -5.22 -11.52 -4.06
C ARG A 37 -6.42 -10.93 -3.30
N CYS A 38 -6.26 -9.75 -2.70
CA CYS A 38 -7.34 -9.07 -1.99
C CYS A 38 -8.57 -8.84 -2.88
N LEU A 39 -9.74 -9.24 -2.37
CA LEU A 39 -11.05 -9.12 -3.04
C LEU A 39 -11.55 -7.68 -3.15
N LYS A 40 -10.97 -6.73 -2.42
CA LYS A 40 -11.35 -5.30 -2.44
C LYS A 40 -12.85 -5.09 -2.16
N CYS A 41 -13.31 -5.77 -1.10
CA CYS A 41 -14.72 -5.90 -0.72
C CYS A 41 -15.42 -4.54 -0.56
N ALA A 42 -16.66 -4.44 -1.04
CA ALA A 42 -17.56 -3.37 -0.63
C ALA A 42 -17.89 -3.48 0.86
N ASP A 43 -18.13 -2.34 1.53
CA ASP A 43 -18.45 -2.26 2.95
C ASP A 43 -17.54 -3.15 3.83
N ALA A 44 -16.23 -3.04 3.58
CA ALA A 44 -15.27 -4.07 3.96
C ALA A 44 -15.27 -4.33 5.49
N PRO A 45 -15.49 -5.57 5.94
CA PRO A 45 -15.49 -5.89 7.38
C PRO A 45 -14.13 -5.62 8.03
N CYS A 46 -13.02 -5.80 7.28
CA CYS A 46 -11.70 -5.46 7.78
C CYS A 46 -11.53 -3.98 8.13
N GLN A 47 -12.23 -3.07 7.42
CA GLN A 47 -12.23 -1.64 7.73
C GLN A 47 -13.04 -1.37 9.00
N LYS A 48 -14.21 -2.00 9.14
CA LYS A 48 -15.04 -1.90 10.35
C LYS A 48 -14.35 -2.42 11.61
N SER A 49 -13.50 -3.44 11.45
CA SER A 49 -12.67 -4.01 12.53
C SER A 49 -11.35 -3.24 12.76
N CYS A 50 -11.08 -2.17 12.00
CA CYS A 50 -9.93 -1.31 12.21
C CYS A 50 -10.31 -0.12 13.11
N PRO A 51 -9.65 0.09 14.27
CA PRO A 51 -10.01 1.17 15.19
C PRO A 51 -9.95 2.58 14.57
N THR A 52 -9.03 2.82 13.62
CA THR A 52 -8.92 4.10 12.91
C THR A 52 -9.80 4.19 11.66
N ASN A 53 -10.57 3.13 11.36
CA ASN A 53 -11.45 3.00 10.21
C ASN A 53 -10.75 3.17 8.85
N LEU A 54 -9.49 2.72 8.75
CA LEU A 54 -8.68 2.78 7.52
C LEU A 54 -9.46 2.22 6.31
N ASN A 55 -9.47 2.95 5.21
CA ASN A 55 -10.03 2.47 3.95
C ASN A 55 -9.13 1.40 3.30
N ILE A 56 -9.19 0.17 3.83
CA ILE A 56 -8.35 -0.97 3.43
C ILE A 56 -8.57 -1.37 1.98
N LYS A 57 -9.82 -1.29 1.50
CA LYS A 57 -10.14 -1.50 0.09
C LYS A 57 -9.33 -0.57 -0.81
N ALA A 58 -9.36 0.73 -0.53
CA ALA A 58 -8.72 1.73 -1.37
C ALA A 58 -7.19 1.58 -1.37
N PHE A 59 -6.55 1.55 -0.20
CA PHE A 59 -5.08 1.51 -0.19
C PHE A 59 -4.52 0.20 -0.77
N ILE A 60 -5.19 -0.95 -0.57
CA ILE A 60 -4.74 -2.21 -1.18
C ILE A 60 -4.98 -2.20 -2.70
N THR A 61 -6.04 -1.55 -3.18
CA THR A 61 -6.25 -1.31 -4.62
C THR A 61 -5.08 -0.52 -5.20
N SER A 62 -4.67 0.55 -4.52
CA SER A 62 -3.53 1.36 -4.94
C SER A 62 -2.21 0.59 -4.96
N ILE A 63 -1.94 -0.27 -3.97
CA ILE A 63 -0.76 -1.15 -4.00
C ILE A 63 -0.81 -2.08 -5.22
N ALA A 64 -1.95 -2.73 -5.48
CA ALA A 64 -2.10 -3.63 -6.64
C ALA A 64 -1.87 -2.93 -7.98
N ASN A 65 -2.13 -1.61 -8.03
CA ASN A 65 -1.94 -0.75 -9.20
C ASN A 65 -0.57 -0.05 -9.23
N LYS A 66 0.36 -0.43 -8.34
CA LYS A 66 1.69 0.19 -8.15
C LYS A 66 1.65 1.68 -7.79
N ASN A 67 0.54 2.15 -7.23
CA ASN A 67 0.41 3.50 -6.68
C ASN A 67 0.69 3.48 -5.17
N TYR A 68 1.95 3.37 -4.81
CA TYR A 68 2.37 3.29 -3.40
C TYR A 68 2.15 4.60 -2.65
N TYR A 69 2.28 5.75 -3.33
CA TYR A 69 1.93 7.05 -2.78
C TYR A 69 0.44 7.14 -2.44
N GLY A 70 -0.47 6.82 -3.37
CA GLY A 70 -1.91 6.87 -3.11
C GLY A 70 -2.33 5.93 -1.97
N ALA A 71 -1.69 4.76 -1.88
CA ALA A 71 -1.87 3.85 -0.75
C ALA A 71 -1.43 4.49 0.57
N ALA A 72 -0.20 5.03 0.64
CA ALA A 72 0.33 5.68 1.84
C ALA A 72 -0.50 6.92 2.24
N ARG A 73 -0.91 7.76 1.28
CA ARG A 73 -1.80 8.90 1.48
C ARG A 73 -3.12 8.47 2.12
N THR A 74 -3.74 7.41 1.61
CA THR A 74 -4.98 6.84 2.16
C THR A 74 -4.77 6.37 3.60
N ILE A 75 -3.68 5.66 3.86
CA ILE A 75 -3.33 5.17 5.20
C ILE A 75 -3.12 6.33 6.18
N LEU A 76 -2.30 7.32 5.81
CA LEU A 76 -1.93 8.44 6.65
C LEU A 76 -3.08 9.43 6.87
N SER A 77 -4.08 9.43 5.99
CA SER A 77 -5.28 10.25 6.16
C SER A 77 -6.05 9.86 7.41
N ASP A 78 -6.23 8.56 7.65
CA ASP A 78 -6.95 8.06 8.81
C ASP A 78 -6.06 7.73 10.02
N ASN A 79 -4.79 7.40 9.78
CA ASN A 79 -3.84 6.98 10.80
C ASN A 79 -2.47 7.66 10.61
N PRO A 80 -2.16 8.75 11.34
CA PRO A 80 -0.88 9.45 11.27
C PRO A 80 0.35 8.59 11.66
N LEU A 81 0.14 7.42 12.28
CA LEU A 81 1.17 6.43 12.59
C LEU A 81 1.03 5.16 11.74
N GLY A 82 0.68 5.34 10.46
CA GLY A 82 0.42 4.26 9.51
C GLY A 82 1.55 3.23 9.38
N LEU A 83 2.81 3.65 9.34
CA LEU A 83 3.96 2.74 9.25
C LEU A 83 4.11 1.93 10.54
N THR A 84 4.03 2.59 11.68
CA THR A 84 4.11 1.92 12.99
C THR A 84 3.02 0.88 13.13
N CYS A 85 1.76 1.25 12.88
CA CYS A 85 0.62 0.35 12.97
C CYS A 85 0.72 -0.82 11.97
N GLY A 86 1.23 -0.60 10.75
CA GLY A 86 1.49 -1.68 9.79
C GLY A 86 2.45 -2.75 10.33
N MET A 87 3.39 -2.36 11.18
CA MET A 87 4.37 -3.26 11.78
C MET A 87 3.90 -3.97 13.06
N VAL A 88 3.12 -3.30 13.91
CA VAL A 88 2.85 -3.78 15.29
C VAL A 88 1.39 -4.07 15.60
N CYS A 89 0.45 -3.77 14.71
CA CYS A 89 -0.95 -4.05 15.00
C CYS A 89 -1.17 -5.56 15.21
N PRO A 90 -1.90 -5.96 16.27
CA PRO A 90 -2.33 -7.35 16.48
C PRO A 90 -3.47 -7.70 15.50
N THR A 91 -3.14 -7.79 14.22
CA THR A 91 -4.16 -7.75 13.15
C THR A 91 -5.19 -8.87 13.22
N SER A 92 -4.83 -10.03 13.77
CA SER A 92 -5.71 -11.19 13.94
C SER A 92 -6.91 -10.91 14.84
N ASP A 93 -6.75 -10.01 15.82
CA ASP A 93 -7.82 -9.53 16.70
C ASP A 93 -8.49 -8.24 16.18
N LEU A 94 -8.01 -7.72 15.04
CA LEU A 94 -8.47 -6.48 14.42
C LEU A 94 -8.92 -6.72 12.97
N CYS A 95 -8.32 -6.00 12.02
CA CYS A 95 -8.73 -5.97 10.62
C CYS A 95 -8.63 -7.33 9.90
N VAL A 96 -7.65 -8.17 10.25
CA VAL A 96 -7.46 -9.49 9.63
C VAL A 96 -8.47 -10.49 10.18
N GLY A 97 -8.85 -10.38 11.46
CA GLY A 97 -9.92 -11.19 12.08
C GLY A 97 -11.27 -11.04 11.39
N GLY A 98 -11.55 -9.85 10.83
CA GLY A 98 -12.77 -9.59 10.04
C GLY A 98 -12.65 -9.86 8.54
N CYS A 99 -11.52 -10.37 8.03
CA CYS A 99 -11.30 -10.46 6.58
C CYS A 99 -12.16 -11.57 5.92
N ASN A 100 -12.92 -11.24 4.87
CA ASN A 100 -13.73 -12.22 4.14
C ASN A 100 -12.94 -13.41 3.56
N LEU A 101 -11.66 -13.22 3.21
CA LEU A 101 -10.81 -14.31 2.71
C LEU A 101 -10.41 -15.32 3.78
N TYR A 102 -10.71 -15.07 5.06
CA TYR A 102 -10.66 -16.10 6.09
C TYR A 102 -11.54 -17.31 5.73
N ALA A 103 -12.59 -17.12 4.93
CA ALA A 103 -13.48 -18.18 4.44
C ALA A 103 -12.91 -19.01 3.27
N SER A 104 -11.63 -18.82 2.91
CA SER A 104 -10.93 -19.57 1.85
C SER A 104 -9.70 -20.30 2.41
N GLU A 105 -9.28 -21.38 1.78
CA GLU A 105 -8.15 -22.20 2.22
C GLU A 105 -6.82 -21.43 2.25
N GLU A 106 -6.64 -20.44 1.36
CA GLU A 106 -5.48 -19.54 1.37
C GLU A 106 -5.48 -18.52 2.53
N GLY A 107 -6.60 -18.38 3.24
CA GLY A 107 -6.72 -17.56 4.45
C GLY A 107 -6.80 -16.04 4.21
N PRO A 108 -6.87 -15.25 5.30
CA PRO A 108 -7.10 -13.81 5.22
C PRO A 108 -5.89 -13.06 4.64
N ILE A 109 -6.08 -11.78 4.28
CA ILE A 109 -5.01 -10.93 3.72
C ILE A 109 -4.01 -10.51 4.80
N ASN A 110 -2.72 -10.46 4.48
CA ASN A 110 -1.70 -9.77 5.28
C ASN A 110 -1.83 -8.24 5.17
N ILE A 111 -2.83 -7.67 5.85
CA ILE A 111 -3.16 -6.23 5.78
C ILE A 111 -2.03 -5.39 6.39
N GLY A 112 -1.47 -5.80 7.54
CA GLY A 112 -0.38 -5.07 8.21
C GLY A 112 0.86 -4.97 7.34
N GLY A 113 1.29 -6.07 6.70
CA GLY A 113 2.45 -6.08 5.80
C GLY A 113 2.27 -5.20 4.56
N LEU A 114 1.05 -5.14 4.00
CA LEU A 114 0.73 -4.25 2.88
C LEU A 114 0.78 -2.77 3.31
N GLN A 115 0.22 -2.45 4.48
CA GLN A 115 0.28 -1.11 5.07
C GLN A 115 1.73 -0.69 5.35
N GLN A 116 2.55 -1.59 5.92
CA GLN A 116 3.98 -1.38 6.14
C GLN A 116 4.69 -1.09 4.81
N PHE A 117 4.50 -1.93 3.80
CA PHE A 117 5.18 -1.78 2.51
C PHE A 117 4.91 -0.41 1.87
N ALA A 118 3.64 -0.01 1.74
CA ALA A 118 3.30 1.27 1.09
C ALA A 118 3.89 2.48 1.83
N THR A 119 3.83 2.46 3.17
CA THR A 119 4.35 3.56 4.00
C THR A 119 5.88 3.57 4.08
N GLU A 120 6.55 2.42 3.97
CA GLU A 120 8.01 2.35 3.80
C GLU A 120 8.47 2.93 2.46
N VAL A 121 7.76 2.65 1.37
CA VAL A 121 8.06 3.25 0.06
C VAL A 121 7.85 4.77 0.12
N PHE A 122 6.72 5.24 0.70
CA PHE A 122 6.48 6.67 0.88
C PHE A 122 7.59 7.36 1.70
N LYS A 123 8.03 6.73 2.79
CA LYS A 123 9.17 7.24 3.58
C LYS A 123 10.43 7.39 2.72
N GLN A 124 10.70 6.46 1.80
CA GLN A 124 11.85 6.52 0.90
C GLN A 124 11.71 7.59 -0.19
N MET A 125 10.48 7.98 -0.56
CA MET A 125 10.25 9.09 -1.48
C MET A 125 10.67 10.45 -0.92
N GLY A 126 10.89 10.57 0.40
CA GLY A 126 11.37 11.81 1.02
C GLY A 126 10.43 13.01 0.84
N VAL A 127 9.12 12.76 0.84
CA VAL A 127 8.09 13.78 0.62
C VAL A 127 7.51 14.26 1.96
N PRO A 128 7.42 15.58 2.21
CA PRO A 128 6.89 16.11 3.46
C PRO A 128 5.35 16.11 3.48
N GLN A 129 4.76 16.23 4.66
CA GLN A 129 3.34 16.58 4.79
C GLN A 129 3.16 18.08 4.57
N ILE A 130 2.04 18.51 3.99
CA ILE A 130 1.70 19.93 3.86
C ILE A 130 0.37 20.25 4.54
N ARG A 131 0.18 21.53 4.83
CA ARG A 131 -1.12 22.07 5.26
C ARG A 131 -2.18 21.79 4.19
N ASN A 132 -3.40 21.48 4.64
CA ASN A 132 -4.54 21.24 3.75
C ASN A 132 -4.66 22.40 2.72
N PRO A 133 -4.56 22.10 1.41
CA PRO A 133 -4.64 23.12 0.35
C PRO A 133 -5.95 23.91 0.33
N ASP A 134 -7.04 23.34 0.87
CA ASP A 134 -8.37 23.98 0.88
C ASP A 134 -8.57 24.95 2.05
N LEU A 135 -7.64 25.00 3.02
CA LEU A 135 -7.74 25.94 4.13
C LEU A 135 -7.36 27.36 3.70
N PRO A 136 -8.02 28.41 4.26
CA PRO A 136 -7.63 29.80 4.02
C PRO A 136 -6.14 30.03 4.31
N PRO A 137 -5.47 31.00 3.66
CA PRO A 137 -4.11 31.39 4.02
C PRO A 137 -3.93 31.64 5.53
N PRO A 138 -2.75 31.38 6.13
CA PRO A 138 -2.55 31.54 7.57
C PRO A 138 -2.91 32.93 8.12
N ASP A 139 -2.73 33.99 7.34
CA ASP A 139 -3.09 35.37 7.67
C ASP A 139 -4.61 35.65 7.63
N GLN A 140 -5.40 34.71 7.11
CA GLN A 140 -6.85 34.83 6.94
C GLN A 140 -7.62 33.79 7.76
N ILE A 141 -6.91 32.94 8.52
CA ILE A 141 -7.57 31.97 9.39
C ILE A 141 -8.18 32.69 10.59
N PRO A 142 -9.33 32.23 11.11
CA PRO A 142 -9.93 32.86 12.28
C PRO A 142 -9.08 32.80 13.56
N GLU A 143 -9.25 33.80 14.42
CA GLU A 143 -8.57 33.90 15.72
C GLU A 143 -8.69 32.63 16.59
N SER A 144 -9.79 31.88 16.47
CA SER A 144 -9.98 30.63 17.19
C SER A 144 -8.88 29.60 16.91
N TYR A 145 -8.27 29.63 15.72
CA TYR A 145 -7.21 28.70 15.31
C TYR A 145 -5.83 29.05 15.86
N HIS A 146 -5.65 30.28 16.39
CA HIS A 146 -4.44 30.70 17.11
C HIS A 146 -4.49 30.36 18.61
N SER A 147 -5.48 29.57 19.03
CA SER A 147 -5.60 29.10 20.41
C SER A 147 -4.38 28.27 20.81
N LYS A 148 -3.76 28.61 21.95
CA LYS A 148 -2.66 27.83 22.54
C LYS A 148 -3.17 26.47 23.01
N ILE A 149 -2.62 25.38 22.48
CA ILE A 149 -2.99 23.99 22.81
C ILE A 149 -1.79 23.24 23.37
N ALA A 150 -1.98 22.57 24.51
CA ALA A 150 -0.96 21.74 25.15
C ALA A 150 -1.33 20.25 25.05
N LEU A 151 -0.37 19.41 24.70
CA LEU A 151 -0.49 17.96 24.76
C LEU A 151 0.60 17.42 25.68
N ILE A 152 0.23 16.54 26.61
CA ILE A 152 1.15 16.04 27.64
C ILE A 152 1.50 14.59 27.32
N GLY A 153 2.79 14.32 27.12
CA GLY A 153 3.35 13.07 26.61
C GLY A 153 3.39 13.02 25.07
N CYS A 154 4.51 12.65 24.49
CA CYS A 154 4.73 12.52 23.05
C CYS A 154 4.59 11.06 22.59
N GLY A 155 3.53 10.38 23.03
CA GLY A 155 3.15 9.03 22.58
C GLY A 155 2.20 9.05 21.37
N PRO A 156 1.75 7.86 20.90
CA PRO A 156 0.85 7.71 19.76
C PRO A 156 -0.42 8.58 19.83
N ALA A 157 -1.05 8.67 21.00
CA ALA A 157 -2.28 9.43 21.19
C ALA A 157 -2.08 10.94 20.95
N SER A 158 -1.05 11.53 21.56
CA SER A 158 -0.75 12.96 21.37
C SER A 158 -0.22 13.27 19.98
N ILE A 159 0.56 12.37 19.37
CA ILE A 159 1.01 12.54 17.97
C ILE A 159 -0.20 12.58 17.03
N SER A 160 -1.17 11.68 17.23
CA SER A 160 -2.41 11.66 16.47
C SER A 160 -3.23 12.94 16.69
N CYS A 161 -3.51 13.30 17.94
CA CYS A 161 -4.29 14.48 18.30
C CYS A 161 -3.65 15.76 17.74
N GLY A 162 -2.35 15.96 17.94
CA GLY A 162 -1.59 17.08 17.40
C GLY A 162 -1.62 17.13 15.86
N SER A 163 -1.49 15.99 15.19
CA SER A 163 -1.57 15.90 13.73
C SER A 163 -2.93 16.35 13.20
N PHE A 164 -4.03 15.85 13.76
CA PHE A 164 -5.37 16.19 13.30
C PHE A 164 -5.77 17.64 13.63
N LEU A 165 -5.37 18.16 14.80
CA LEU A 165 -5.53 19.58 15.13
C LEU A 165 -4.76 20.47 14.14
N ALA A 166 -3.52 20.12 13.82
CA ALA A 166 -2.72 20.87 12.86
C ALA A 166 -3.34 20.82 11.45
N ARG A 167 -3.89 19.67 11.04
CA ARG A 167 -4.63 19.51 9.77
C ARG A 167 -5.89 20.38 9.71
N LEU A 168 -6.60 20.54 10.84
CA LEU A 168 -7.75 21.43 10.95
C LEU A 168 -7.35 22.91 10.83
N GLY A 169 -6.07 23.25 11.06
CA GLY A 169 -5.50 24.58 10.87
C GLY A 169 -4.98 25.26 12.13
N TYR A 170 -5.00 24.59 13.29
CA TYR A 170 -4.44 25.16 14.52
C TYR A 170 -2.91 25.26 14.42
N ASP A 171 -2.34 26.41 14.76
CA ASP A 171 -0.90 26.70 14.56
C ASP A 171 -0.09 26.82 15.87
N ASP A 172 -0.72 27.00 17.02
CA ASP A 172 -0.05 27.02 18.33
C ASP A 172 -0.28 25.73 19.14
N ILE A 173 0.28 24.63 18.63
CA ILE A 173 0.22 23.31 19.26
C ILE A 173 1.59 22.96 19.85
N THR A 174 1.63 22.62 21.14
CA THR A 174 2.87 22.22 21.82
C THR A 174 2.69 20.91 22.58
N ILE A 175 3.54 19.92 22.28
CA ILE A 175 3.64 18.65 23.01
C ILE A 175 4.76 18.77 24.05
N PHE A 176 4.47 18.49 25.32
CA PHE A 176 5.43 18.42 26.41
C PHE A 176 5.75 16.95 26.73
N GLU A 177 7.02 16.55 26.60
CA GLU A 177 7.49 15.18 26.81
C GLU A 177 8.43 15.11 28.02
N LYS A 178 8.17 14.16 28.92
CA LYS A 178 8.98 13.92 30.12
C LYS A 178 10.41 13.51 29.75
N GLN A 179 10.55 12.61 28.79
CA GLN A 179 11.82 12.01 28.42
C GLN A 179 12.60 12.89 27.43
N ARG A 180 13.87 12.55 27.22
CA ARG A 180 14.72 13.14 26.16
C ARG A 180 14.41 12.64 24.76
N PHE A 181 13.61 11.58 24.66
CA PHE A 181 13.23 10.94 23.41
C PHE A 181 11.72 11.04 23.20
N ILE A 182 11.31 11.06 21.94
CA ILE A 182 9.92 11.19 21.49
C ILE A 182 9.36 9.83 21.07
N GLY A 183 8.03 9.71 20.93
CA GLY A 183 7.32 8.54 20.40
C GLY A 183 6.72 7.60 21.45
N GLY A 184 6.99 7.81 22.75
CA GLY A 184 6.46 6.95 23.82
C GLY A 184 6.89 5.49 23.69
N LEU A 185 6.00 4.55 24.03
CA LEU A 185 6.27 3.10 23.98
C LEU A 185 6.66 2.60 22.58
N ARG A 186 6.18 3.24 21.51
CA ARG A 186 6.59 2.93 20.15
C ARG A 186 8.11 2.95 20.01
N SER A 187 8.77 3.99 20.52
CA SER A 187 10.24 4.11 20.43
C SER A 187 10.98 3.03 21.22
N VAL A 188 10.29 2.36 22.15
CA VAL A 188 10.81 1.17 22.86
C VAL A 188 10.59 -0.11 22.07
N ILE A 189 9.51 -0.23 21.29
CA ILE A 189 9.11 -1.47 20.61
C ILE A 189 9.57 -1.53 19.13
N THR A 190 9.51 -0.43 18.37
CA THR A 190 9.79 -0.45 16.92
C THR A 190 11.25 -0.15 16.57
N LEU A 191 11.78 -0.77 15.51
CA LEU A 191 13.14 -0.47 15.00
C LEU A 191 13.22 0.89 14.27
N THR A 192 12.10 1.45 13.81
CA THR A 192 12.05 2.73 13.08
C THR A 192 11.91 3.92 14.02
N HIS A 193 12.74 4.95 13.82
CA HIS A 193 12.74 6.20 14.61
C HIS A 193 12.43 7.42 13.74
N GLY A 194 11.72 8.40 14.30
CA GLY A 194 11.63 9.78 13.80
C GLY A 194 10.58 10.08 12.72
N GLY A 195 10.53 9.30 11.63
CA GLY A 195 9.88 9.75 10.39
C GLY A 195 8.41 10.21 10.50
N GLU A 196 7.53 9.48 11.20
CA GLU A 196 6.13 9.89 11.34
C GLU A 196 5.94 11.11 12.25
N VAL A 197 6.87 11.33 13.20
CA VAL A 197 6.85 12.54 14.04
C VAL A 197 7.30 13.75 13.23
N ASP A 198 8.23 13.56 12.29
CA ASP A 198 8.67 14.62 11.39
C ASP A 198 7.51 15.08 10.47
N LEU A 199 6.68 14.16 9.96
CA LEU A 199 5.46 14.52 9.22
C LEU A 199 4.50 15.40 10.04
N MET A 200 4.33 15.13 11.34
CA MET A 200 3.53 15.99 12.22
C MET A 200 4.18 17.37 12.41
N LYS A 201 5.51 17.43 12.55
CA LYS A 201 6.25 18.70 12.67
C LYS A 201 6.20 19.53 11.39
N ASP A 202 6.09 18.92 10.22
CA ASP A 202 5.89 19.64 8.95
C ASP A 202 4.63 20.52 8.98
N LEU A 203 3.65 20.17 9.83
CA LEU A 203 2.43 20.97 10.06
C LEU A 203 2.59 22.05 11.15
N GLY A 204 3.77 22.23 11.73
CA GLY A 204 4.07 23.25 12.73
C GLY A 204 3.92 22.83 14.20
N VAL A 205 3.61 21.55 14.49
CA VAL A 205 3.50 21.06 15.87
C VAL A 205 4.85 21.10 16.57
N LYS A 206 4.91 21.78 17.72
CA LYS A 206 6.11 21.93 18.54
C LYS A 206 6.24 20.79 19.54
N ILE A 207 7.46 20.37 19.84
CA ILE A 207 7.74 19.36 20.88
C ILE A 207 8.82 19.91 21.83
N VAL A 208 8.54 19.86 23.13
CA VAL A 208 9.46 20.27 24.20
C VAL A 208 9.70 19.08 25.11
N CYS A 209 10.90 18.49 25.01
CA CYS A 209 11.36 17.39 25.85
C CYS A 209 11.81 17.87 27.23
N ASP A 210 12.11 16.92 28.14
CA ASP A 210 12.51 17.18 29.53
C ASP A 210 11.48 18.05 30.30
N ARG A 211 10.20 17.89 29.99
CA ARG A 211 9.07 18.58 30.63
C ARG A 211 8.07 17.57 31.17
N GLU A 212 8.07 17.41 32.49
CA GLU A 212 7.23 16.46 33.20
C GLU A 212 6.09 17.17 33.94
N LEU A 213 4.88 16.60 33.84
CA LEU A 213 3.73 17.06 34.61
C LEU A 213 3.97 16.82 36.11
N GLY A 214 3.75 17.86 36.92
CA GLY A 214 3.99 17.84 38.36
C GLY A 214 5.41 18.26 38.77
N GLN A 215 6.33 18.45 37.82
CA GLN A 215 7.66 19.00 38.09
C GLN A 215 7.81 20.43 37.59
N ALA A 216 8.76 21.16 38.19
CA ALA A 216 9.06 22.55 37.82
C ALA A 216 7.83 23.49 37.76
N GLY A 217 6.81 23.21 38.59
CA GLY A 217 5.56 23.98 38.67
C GLY A 217 4.54 23.68 37.56
N MET A 218 4.82 22.76 36.63
CA MET A 218 3.91 22.44 35.51
C MET A 218 2.72 21.62 36.02
N THR A 219 1.54 22.21 35.99
CA THR A 219 0.27 21.57 36.39
C THR A 219 -0.83 21.94 35.40
N LEU A 220 -1.98 21.27 35.49
CA LEU A 220 -3.15 21.64 34.71
C LEU A 220 -3.53 23.11 34.96
N LEU A 221 -3.53 23.56 36.22
CA LEU A 221 -3.87 24.95 36.55
C LEU A 221 -2.82 25.94 36.04
N SER A 222 -1.53 25.62 36.12
CA SER A 222 -0.48 26.51 35.60
C SER A 222 -0.60 26.68 34.07
N LEU A 223 -0.92 25.60 33.33
CA LEU A 223 -1.17 25.70 31.88
C LEU A 223 -2.36 26.61 31.58
N LYS A 224 -3.41 26.56 32.40
CA LYS A 224 -4.55 27.48 32.28
C LYS A 224 -4.14 28.94 32.48
N GLU A 225 -3.29 29.21 33.48
CA GLU A 225 -2.74 30.53 33.78
C GLU A 225 -1.81 31.05 32.66
N GLU A 226 -1.05 30.16 32.03
CA GLU A 226 -0.20 30.45 30.85
C GLU A 226 -0.98 30.69 29.54
N GLY A 227 -2.32 30.62 29.61
CA GLY A 227 -3.24 30.95 28.53
C GLY A 227 -3.59 29.80 27.59
N TYR A 228 -3.24 28.56 27.93
CA TYR A 228 -3.65 27.39 27.16
C TYR A 228 -5.18 27.24 27.18
N LYS A 229 -5.78 27.10 26.00
CA LYS A 229 -7.24 27.00 25.83
C LYS A 229 -7.73 25.57 25.86
N ALA A 230 -6.90 24.59 25.49
CA ALA A 230 -7.21 23.18 25.60
C ALA A 230 -5.98 22.35 25.95
N VAL A 231 -6.19 21.28 26.72
CA VAL A 231 -5.15 20.32 27.13
C VAL A 231 -5.56 18.90 26.73
N PHE A 232 -4.62 18.13 26.20
CA PHE A 232 -4.78 16.69 25.95
C PHE A 232 -3.76 15.88 26.76
N PHE A 233 -4.23 14.95 27.59
CA PHE A 233 -3.39 14.01 28.32
C PHE A 233 -3.17 12.72 27.52
N GLY A 234 -1.94 12.51 27.06
CA GLY A 234 -1.48 11.30 26.36
C GLY A 234 -0.21 10.71 26.98
N ILE A 235 -0.10 10.76 28.32
CA ILE A 235 1.08 10.32 29.08
C ILE A 235 1.24 8.79 29.18
N GLY A 236 0.21 8.04 28.77
CA GLY A 236 0.15 6.59 28.92
C GLY A 236 0.11 6.16 30.39
N LEU A 237 0.65 4.97 30.68
CA LEU A 237 0.83 4.43 32.03
C LEU A 237 2.33 4.38 32.39
N PRO A 238 2.86 5.39 33.11
CA PRO A 238 4.30 5.57 33.25
C PRO A 238 4.98 4.56 34.17
N GLN A 239 4.32 4.12 35.25
CA GLN A 239 4.92 3.26 36.28
C GLN A 239 4.70 1.77 35.99
N ALA A 240 5.61 0.92 36.45
CA ALA A 240 5.43 -0.54 36.39
C ALA A 240 4.44 -1.01 37.47
N ASN A 241 3.64 -2.03 37.13
CA ASN A 241 2.84 -2.75 38.12
C ASN A 241 3.74 -3.68 38.96
N ARG A 242 4.34 -3.13 40.03
CA ARG A 242 5.27 -3.86 40.89
C ARG A 242 4.54 -4.52 42.06
N HIS A 243 4.69 -5.83 42.18
CA HIS A 243 4.18 -6.60 43.31
C HIS A 243 5.11 -6.45 44.53
N MET A 244 4.54 -6.42 45.74
CA MET A 244 5.30 -6.26 47.01
C MET A 244 6.37 -7.35 47.22
N LEU A 245 6.17 -8.51 46.61
CA LEU A 245 7.14 -9.62 46.60
C LEU A 245 8.54 -9.18 46.13
N PHE A 246 8.60 -8.16 45.27
CA PHE A 246 9.86 -7.69 44.69
C PHE A 246 10.41 -6.45 45.38
N ASP A 247 9.84 -6.02 46.51
CA ASP A 247 10.32 -4.85 47.24
C ASP A 247 11.76 -5.07 47.74
N GLY A 248 12.59 -4.04 47.60
CA GLY A 248 14.03 -4.11 47.93
C GLY A 248 14.91 -4.81 46.89
N LEU A 249 14.35 -5.42 45.84
CA LEU A 249 15.14 -5.99 44.74
C LEU A 249 15.58 -4.94 43.72
N SER A 250 16.80 -5.08 43.22
CA SER A 250 17.45 -4.15 42.28
C SER A 250 18.00 -4.85 41.03
N THR A 251 18.37 -4.05 40.03
CA THR A 251 18.93 -4.52 38.77
C THR A 251 20.26 -5.23 38.94
N GLU A 252 21.08 -4.82 39.91
CA GLU A 252 22.37 -5.41 40.26
C GLU A 252 22.19 -6.84 40.82
N GLN A 253 21.09 -7.07 41.53
CA GLN A 253 20.72 -8.37 42.07
C GLN A 253 20.14 -9.31 41.01
N GLY A 254 19.79 -8.79 39.82
CA GLY A 254 19.24 -9.55 38.70
C GLY A 254 17.72 -9.42 38.54
N PHE A 255 17.07 -8.47 39.23
CA PHE A 255 15.64 -8.21 39.08
C PHE A 255 15.36 -6.98 38.22
N TYR A 256 14.44 -7.10 37.28
CA TYR A 256 13.96 -5.99 36.45
C TYR A 256 12.43 -5.96 36.42
N THR A 257 11.85 -4.77 36.33
CA THR A 257 10.52 -4.63 35.73
C THR A 257 10.66 -4.43 34.22
N SER A 258 9.57 -4.62 33.46
CA SER A 258 9.58 -4.32 32.03
C SER A 258 9.88 -2.85 31.73
N LYS A 259 9.49 -1.92 32.61
CA LYS A 259 9.81 -0.49 32.52
C LYS A 259 11.28 -0.18 32.83
N ASP A 260 12.01 -1.08 33.46
CA ASP A 260 13.47 -0.98 33.60
C ASP A 260 14.17 -1.58 32.38
N PHE A 261 13.82 -2.83 32.05
CA PHE A 261 14.55 -3.64 31.09
C PHE A 261 14.40 -3.17 29.63
N LEU A 262 13.18 -3.03 29.14
CA LEU A 262 12.94 -2.73 27.73
C LEU A 262 13.52 -1.37 27.31
N PRO A 263 13.42 -0.28 28.11
CA PRO A 263 14.08 0.98 27.77
C PRO A 263 15.60 0.89 27.72
N LEU A 264 16.25 0.04 28.53
CA LEU A 264 17.70 -0.18 28.44
C LEU A 264 18.08 -0.85 27.12
N VAL A 265 17.36 -1.91 26.74
CA VAL A 265 17.56 -2.61 25.46
C VAL A 265 17.30 -1.67 24.29
N ALA A 266 16.22 -0.88 24.34
CA ALA A 266 15.87 0.08 23.30
C ALA A 266 16.97 1.14 23.13
N LYS A 267 17.41 1.79 24.21
CA LYS A 267 18.48 2.81 24.15
C LYS A 267 19.80 2.25 23.58
N ALA A 268 20.12 0.99 23.85
CA ALA A 268 21.32 0.34 23.34
C ALA A 268 21.20 -0.09 21.86
N SER A 269 20.02 -0.52 21.43
CA SER A 269 19.80 -1.11 20.10
C SER A 269 19.38 -0.11 19.02
N LYS A 270 19.01 1.12 19.41
CA LYS A 270 18.33 2.07 18.52
C LYS A 270 19.12 3.38 18.35
N PRO A 271 19.96 3.46 17.31
CA PRO A 271 20.67 4.68 16.98
C PRO A 271 19.70 5.86 16.80
N GLY A 272 19.99 6.99 17.45
CA GLY A 272 19.18 8.21 17.38
C GLY A 272 18.07 8.34 18.43
N MET A 273 17.78 7.30 19.23
CA MET A 273 16.81 7.39 20.33
C MET A 273 17.33 8.22 21.51
N CYS A 274 18.58 8.00 21.94
CA CYS A 274 19.27 8.81 22.94
C CYS A 274 20.55 9.40 22.35
N ARG A 275 20.94 10.60 22.82
CA ARG A 275 22.30 11.14 22.58
C ARG A 275 23.37 10.43 23.43
N CYS A 276 22.94 9.61 24.39
CA CYS A 276 23.78 8.85 25.28
C CYS A 276 24.14 7.48 24.69
N HIS A 277 25.40 7.07 24.81
CA HIS A 277 25.80 5.70 24.52
C HIS A 277 25.30 4.79 25.65
N SER A 278 24.44 3.83 25.34
CA SER A 278 23.93 2.86 26.31
C SER A 278 24.46 1.48 25.95
N ALA A 279 25.09 0.81 26.92
CA ALA A 279 25.48 -0.59 26.75
C ALA A 279 24.24 -1.49 26.80
N LEU A 280 24.23 -2.54 25.98
CA LEU A 280 23.21 -3.57 26.06
C LEU A 280 23.31 -4.30 27.40
N PRO A 281 22.21 -4.60 28.11
CA PRO A 281 22.25 -5.42 29.32
C PRO A 281 22.95 -6.76 29.06
N GLU A 282 23.79 -7.20 30.00
CA GLU A 282 24.53 -8.47 29.88
C GLU A 282 23.86 -9.56 30.72
N LEU A 283 23.07 -10.42 30.07
CA LEU A 283 22.31 -11.47 30.75
C LEU A 283 22.96 -12.84 30.53
N HIS A 284 23.77 -13.28 31.48
CA HIS A 284 24.36 -14.63 31.45
C HIS A 284 23.59 -15.63 32.30
N GLY A 285 22.97 -16.62 31.67
CA GLY A 285 22.28 -17.71 32.38
C GLY A 285 20.80 -17.82 32.03
N THR A 286 19.97 -18.19 33.00
CA THR A 286 18.54 -18.43 32.85
C THR A 286 17.75 -17.18 33.28
N VAL A 287 16.82 -16.75 32.43
CA VAL A 287 15.90 -15.63 32.70
C VAL A 287 14.49 -16.16 32.93
N ILE A 288 13.81 -15.70 33.97
CA ILE A 288 12.38 -15.87 34.18
C ILE A 288 11.67 -14.57 33.81
N VAL A 289 10.70 -14.62 32.91
CA VAL A 289 9.80 -13.52 32.59
C VAL A 289 8.41 -13.84 33.12
N LEU A 290 7.86 -12.96 33.95
CA LEU A 290 6.57 -13.15 34.62
C LEU A 290 5.48 -12.36 33.89
N GLY A 291 4.57 -13.05 33.21
CA GLY A 291 3.47 -12.43 32.47
C GLY A 291 3.09 -13.21 31.20
N ALA A 292 1.98 -12.78 30.59
CA ALA A 292 1.43 -13.40 29.37
C ALA A 292 0.73 -12.39 28.44
N GLY A 293 1.15 -11.12 28.46
CA GLY A 293 0.75 -10.11 27.45
C GLY A 293 1.97 -9.69 26.64
N ASP A 294 1.79 -8.81 25.65
CA ASP A 294 2.82 -8.40 24.69
C ASP A 294 4.16 -8.04 25.36
N THR A 295 4.10 -7.25 26.43
CA THR A 295 5.27 -6.86 27.22
C THR A 295 6.10 -8.04 27.72
N ALA A 296 5.48 -9.18 28.07
CA ALA A 296 6.20 -10.36 28.52
C ALA A 296 6.94 -11.06 27.36
N PHE A 297 6.33 -11.11 26.18
CA PHE A 297 6.96 -11.72 25.00
C PHE A 297 8.09 -10.83 24.44
N ASP A 298 7.90 -9.50 24.44
CA ASP A 298 8.96 -8.53 24.16
C ASP A 298 10.14 -8.66 25.14
N CYS A 299 9.87 -8.78 26.44
CA CYS A 299 10.91 -9.02 27.43
C CYS A 299 11.65 -10.34 27.15
N ALA A 300 10.93 -11.40 26.79
CA ALA A 300 11.50 -12.72 26.54
C ALA A 300 12.44 -12.72 25.31
N THR A 301 11.99 -12.19 24.18
CA THR A 301 12.80 -12.12 22.95
C THR A 301 13.96 -11.14 23.08
N SER A 302 13.77 -10.03 23.81
CA SER A 302 14.83 -9.06 24.12
C SER A 302 15.90 -9.63 25.05
N ALA A 303 15.52 -10.50 25.99
CA ALA A 303 16.47 -11.17 26.87
C ALA A 303 17.46 -12.05 26.09
N LEU A 304 17.01 -12.71 25.01
CA LEU A 304 17.89 -13.48 24.11
C LEU A 304 18.90 -12.57 23.40
N ARG A 305 18.52 -11.34 23.03
CA ARG A 305 19.46 -10.36 22.44
C ARG A 305 20.52 -9.90 23.44
N CYS A 306 20.17 -9.89 24.72
CA CYS A 306 21.08 -9.56 25.82
C CYS A 306 22.01 -10.72 26.22
N GLY A 307 21.95 -11.87 25.52
CA GLY A 307 22.84 -13.01 25.74
C GLY A 307 22.28 -14.11 26.65
N ALA A 308 20.99 -14.06 27.01
CA ALA A 308 20.36 -15.08 27.85
C ALA A 308 20.54 -16.48 27.24
N ARG A 309 20.94 -17.44 28.07
CA ARG A 309 21.14 -18.84 27.63
C ARG A 309 19.81 -19.57 27.47
N ARG A 310 18.83 -19.24 28.33
CA ARG A 310 17.48 -19.84 28.34
C ARG A 310 16.50 -18.84 28.93
N VAL A 311 15.28 -18.80 28.39
CA VAL A 311 14.22 -17.91 28.86
C VAL A 311 12.98 -18.74 29.16
N PHE A 312 12.42 -18.55 30.35
CA PHE A 312 11.13 -19.09 30.77
C PHE A 312 10.10 -17.97 30.85
N VAL A 313 9.01 -18.09 30.11
CA VAL A 313 7.83 -17.25 30.23
C VAL A 313 6.85 -17.95 31.16
N VAL A 314 6.66 -17.41 32.36
CA VAL A 314 5.90 -18.01 33.45
C VAL A 314 4.62 -17.21 33.69
N PHE A 315 3.49 -17.90 33.77
CA PHE A 315 2.20 -17.25 33.93
C PHE A 315 1.23 -18.05 34.81
N ARG A 316 0.44 -17.32 35.59
CA ARG A 316 -0.46 -17.85 36.64
C ARG A 316 -1.75 -18.53 36.15
N LYS A 317 -1.87 -18.79 34.84
CA LYS A 317 -3.06 -19.37 34.20
C LYS A 317 -2.64 -20.37 33.12
N GLY A 318 -3.59 -20.90 32.35
CA GLY A 318 -3.32 -21.80 31.23
C GLY A 318 -2.90 -21.08 29.94
N PHE A 319 -2.43 -21.85 28.95
CA PHE A 319 -2.09 -21.33 27.61
C PHE A 319 -3.26 -20.64 26.91
N THR A 320 -4.48 -21.13 27.10
CA THR A 320 -5.71 -20.52 26.56
C THR A 320 -6.03 -19.15 27.17
N ASN A 321 -5.28 -18.71 28.19
CA ASN A 321 -5.43 -17.43 28.85
C ASN A 321 -4.29 -16.45 28.55
N ILE A 322 -3.39 -16.78 27.60
CA ILE A 322 -2.42 -15.82 27.08
C ILE A 322 -3.20 -14.64 26.47
N ARG A 323 -2.79 -13.42 26.83
CA ARG A 323 -3.44 -12.18 26.39
C ARG A 323 -2.82 -11.63 25.10
N ALA A 324 -1.55 -11.91 24.87
CA ALA A 324 -0.90 -11.54 23.61
C ALA A 324 -1.53 -12.33 22.47
N VAL A 325 -1.56 -11.73 21.28
CA VAL A 325 -2.08 -12.40 20.09
C VAL A 325 -1.16 -13.56 19.67
N PRO A 326 -1.69 -14.55 18.93
CA PRO A 326 -0.90 -15.71 18.51
C PRO A 326 0.38 -15.35 17.74
N GLU A 327 0.36 -14.28 16.95
CA GLU A 327 1.52 -13.84 16.17
C GLU A 327 2.68 -13.38 17.06
N GLU A 328 2.39 -12.74 18.19
CA GLU A 328 3.39 -12.28 19.17
C GLU A 328 3.96 -13.45 19.96
N MET A 329 3.10 -14.39 20.38
CA MET A 329 3.53 -15.63 21.03
C MET A 329 4.44 -16.48 20.12
N GLU A 330 4.13 -16.54 18.82
CA GLU A 330 4.88 -17.36 17.86
C GLU A 330 6.35 -16.91 17.75
N LEU A 331 6.64 -15.61 17.86
CA LEU A 331 8.01 -15.09 17.85
C LEU A 331 8.86 -15.70 18.99
N ALA A 332 8.36 -15.65 20.22
CA ALA A 332 9.07 -16.23 21.37
C ALA A 332 9.18 -17.76 21.25
N LYS A 333 8.15 -18.42 20.70
CA LYS A 333 8.13 -19.87 20.51
C LYS A 333 9.14 -20.35 19.46
N GLU A 334 9.24 -19.67 18.32
CA GLU A 334 10.23 -19.98 17.28
C GLU A 334 11.67 -19.81 17.79
N GLU A 335 11.87 -18.82 18.67
CA GLU A 335 13.12 -18.57 19.39
C GLU A 335 13.33 -19.44 20.64
N LYS A 336 12.52 -20.50 20.80
CA LYS A 336 12.68 -21.55 21.82
C LYS A 336 12.58 -21.04 23.27
N CYS A 337 11.82 -19.96 23.50
CA CYS A 337 11.40 -19.62 24.85
C CYS A 337 10.47 -20.72 25.39
N GLU A 338 10.63 -21.07 26.67
CA GLU A 338 9.81 -22.10 27.31
C GLU A 338 8.66 -21.49 28.10
N PHE A 339 7.48 -22.06 27.96
CA PHE A 339 6.25 -21.55 28.56
C PHE A 339 5.84 -22.43 29.74
N LEU A 340 5.76 -21.84 30.92
CA LEU A 340 5.38 -22.53 32.16
C LEU A 340 4.04 -21.97 32.66
N PRO A 341 2.91 -22.60 32.30
CA PRO A 341 1.59 -22.19 32.74
C PRO A 341 1.35 -22.58 34.20
N PHE A 342 0.27 -22.04 34.77
CA PHE A 342 -0.26 -22.40 36.07
C PHE A 342 0.68 -22.17 37.26
N LEU A 343 1.50 -21.11 37.22
CA LEU A 343 2.46 -20.79 38.28
C LEU A 343 2.31 -19.37 38.80
N SER A 344 2.08 -19.25 40.11
CA SER A 344 2.03 -17.97 40.81
C SER A 344 3.30 -17.75 41.64
N PRO A 345 3.97 -16.58 41.51
CA PRO A 345 5.11 -16.19 42.34
C PRO A 345 4.91 -16.31 43.85
N ARG A 346 5.90 -16.90 44.55
CA ARG A 346 5.90 -16.99 46.02
C ARG A 346 7.12 -16.37 46.70
N GLU A 347 8.33 -16.75 46.28
CA GLU A 347 9.56 -16.25 46.90
C GLU A 347 10.66 -16.07 45.86
N VAL A 348 11.43 -14.98 45.94
CA VAL A 348 12.66 -14.80 45.17
C VAL A 348 13.83 -15.34 45.99
N LEU A 349 14.48 -16.38 45.48
CA LEU A 349 15.59 -17.05 46.16
C LEU A 349 16.89 -16.30 45.86
N LEU A 350 17.51 -15.71 46.88
CA LEU A 350 18.79 -15.02 46.75
C LEU A 350 19.96 -15.88 47.25
N LYS A 351 21.09 -15.83 46.55
CA LYS A 351 22.36 -16.41 46.99
C LYS A 351 23.49 -15.41 46.77
N ALA A 352 24.26 -15.12 47.82
CA ALA A 352 25.30 -14.09 47.79
C ALA A 352 24.80 -12.73 47.26
N GLY A 353 23.57 -12.36 47.63
CA GLY A 353 22.95 -11.10 47.24
C GLY A 353 22.39 -11.04 45.81
N ARG A 354 22.49 -12.11 45.01
CA ARG A 354 21.93 -12.16 43.63
C ARG A 354 20.83 -13.22 43.51
N VAL A 355 19.93 -13.05 42.54
CA VAL A 355 18.91 -14.03 42.20
C VAL A 355 19.56 -15.37 41.87
N HIS A 356 19.05 -16.43 42.50
CA HIS A 356 19.46 -17.83 42.30
C HIS A 356 18.31 -18.72 41.83
N GLY A 357 17.08 -18.21 41.94
CA GLY A 357 15.87 -18.87 41.49
C GLY A 357 14.63 -18.18 42.03
N MET A 358 13.50 -18.80 41.74
CA MET A 358 12.20 -18.34 42.18
C MET A 358 11.34 -19.53 42.55
N GLU A 359 10.65 -19.40 43.68
CA GLU A 359 9.64 -20.34 44.14
C GLU A 359 8.26 -19.90 43.64
N PHE A 360 7.48 -20.87 43.21
CA PHE A 360 6.11 -20.71 42.73
C PHE A 360 5.20 -21.70 43.42
N CYS A 361 3.94 -21.36 43.59
CA CYS A 361 2.88 -22.33 43.87
C CYS A 361 2.10 -22.62 42.59
N ARG A 362 1.51 -23.81 42.50
CA ARG A 362 0.61 -24.16 41.41
C ARG A 362 -0.68 -23.35 41.52
N THR A 363 -1.23 -22.95 40.39
CA THR A 363 -2.58 -22.38 40.30
C THR A 363 -3.51 -23.33 39.54
N GLU A 364 -4.79 -23.34 39.87
CA GLU A 364 -5.79 -24.03 39.07
C GLU A 364 -7.12 -23.29 39.06
N GLN A 365 -7.98 -23.66 38.10
CA GLN A 365 -9.31 -23.09 37.99
C GLN A 365 -10.33 -24.09 38.53
N THR A 366 -11.09 -23.66 39.53
CA THR A 366 -12.22 -24.44 40.08
C THR A 366 -13.36 -24.56 39.06
N GLU A 367 -14.31 -25.47 39.27
CA GLU A 367 -15.51 -25.60 38.43
C GLU A 367 -16.32 -24.30 38.32
N SER A 368 -16.24 -23.43 39.33
CA SER A 368 -16.88 -22.11 39.35
C SER A 368 -16.18 -21.05 38.47
N GLY A 369 -15.02 -21.38 37.90
CA GLY A 369 -14.19 -20.46 37.14
C GLY A 369 -13.24 -19.60 37.99
N GLN A 370 -13.29 -19.70 39.33
CA GLN A 370 -12.36 -19.01 40.23
C GLN A 370 -10.98 -19.65 40.19
N TRP A 371 -9.94 -18.81 40.22
CA TRP A 371 -8.55 -19.23 40.26
C TRP A 371 -8.10 -19.36 41.72
N VAL A 372 -7.55 -20.52 42.06
CA VAL A 372 -7.00 -20.81 43.40
C VAL A 372 -5.52 -21.14 43.31
N GLU A 373 -4.81 -20.89 44.40
CA GLU A 373 -3.39 -21.18 44.56
C GLU A 373 -3.24 -22.36 45.53
N ASP A 374 -2.51 -23.39 45.13
CA ASP A 374 -2.21 -24.56 45.95
C ASP A 374 -0.81 -24.42 46.56
N GLU A 375 -0.78 -24.07 47.84
CA GLU A 375 0.45 -23.84 48.61
C GLU A 375 1.27 -25.11 48.86
N GLU A 376 0.68 -26.30 48.74
CA GLU A 376 1.40 -27.58 48.92
C GLU A 376 2.16 -27.97 47.65
N GLN A 377 1.68 -27.53 46.48
CA GLN A 377 2.26 -27.82 45.18
C GLN A 377 3.26 -26.74 44.75
N ILE A 378 4.47 -26.83 45.28
CA ILE A 378 5.53 -25.84 45.09
C ILE A 378 6.50 -26.24 43.97
N ILE A 379 6.92 -25.28 43.14
CA ILE A 379 7.98 -25.41 42.14
C ILE A 379 9.10 -24.41 42.42
N ARG A 380 10.34 -24.89 42.48
CA ARG A 380 11.53 -24.05 42.56
C ARG A 380 12.27 -24.05 41.22
N LEU A 381 12.20 -22.92 40.51
CA LEU A 381 12.85 -22.76 39.22
C LEU A 381 14.16 -21.99 39.39
N LYS A 382 15.28 -22.59 38.96
CA LYS A 382 16.59 -21.92 38.97
C LYS A 382 16.64 -20.82 37.93
N ALA A 383 17.09 -19.64 38.33
CA ALA A 383 17.23 -18.49 37.47
C ALA A 383 18.32 -17.55 38.00
N ASP A 384 18.91 -16.80 37.08
CA ASP A 384 19.91 -15.77 37.38
C ASP A 384 19.29 -14.38 37.29
N TYR A 385 18.17 -14.26 36.54
CA TYR A 385 17.43 -13.02 36.35
C TYR A 385 15.92 -13.26 36.41
N ILE A 386 15.20 -12.28 36.96
CA ILE A 386 13.73 -12.24 36.99
C ILE A 386 13.27 -10.91 36.38
N MET A 387 12.31 -10.99 35.47
CA MET A 387 11.68 -9.85 34.80
C MET A 387 10.19 -9.85 35.08
N SER A 388 9.68 -8.83 35.77
CA SER A 388 8.24 -8.65 35.97
C SER A 388 7.61 -7.87 34.82
N ALA A 389 6.65 -8.48 34.13
CA ALA A 389 5.89 -7.91 33.02
C ALA A 389 4.37 -7.89 33.31
N PHE A 390 3.99 -7.48 34.53
CA PHE A 390 2.59 -7.45 34.99
C PHE A 390 1.75 -6.27 34.47
N GLY A 391 2.32 -5.46 33.58
CA GLY A 391 1.68 -4.27 33.04
C GLY A 391 2.17 -2.99 33.70
N SER A 392 1.47 -1.90 33.43
CA SER A 392 1.83 -0.54 33.86
C SER A 392 0.63 0.12 34.55
N LEU A 393 0.88 1.13 35.37
CA LEU A 393 -0.13 1.87 36.14
C LEU A 393 0.20 3.37 36.14
N MET A 394 -0.75 4.18 36.62
CA MET A 394 -0.54 5.57 36.98
C MET A 394 -0.79 5.71 38.49
N ASN A 395 0.28 5.85 39.28
CA ASN A 395 0.19 5.91 40.74
C ASN A 395 1.15 6.91 41.41
N ASP A 396 1.82 7.76 40.64
CA ASP A 396 2.66 8.84 41.17
C ASP A 396 1.78 9.97 41.70
N PRO A 397 1.80 10.24 43.03
CA PRO A 397 0.98 11.28 43.64
C PRO A 397 1.23 12.66 43.02
N THR A 398 2.47 12.96 42.64
CA THR A 398 2.86 14.25 42.06
C THR A 398 2.16 14.48 40.71
N VAL A 399 2.09 13.43 39.89
CA VAL A 399 1.42 13.48 38.58
C VAL A 399 -0.09 13.59 38.78
N ILE A 400 -0.66 12.82 39.70
CA ILE A 400 -2.10 12.84 40.02
C ILE A 400 -2.53 14.22 40.52
N GLU A 401 -1.80 14.80 41.47
CA GLU A 401 -2.06 16.13 42.01
C GLU A 401 -1.96 17.20 40.92
N ALA A 402 -1.00 17.09 40.00
CA ALA A 402 -0.83 18.02 38.90
C ALA A 402 -1.95 17.96 37.85
N MET A 403 -2.75 16.89 37.82
CA MET A 403 -3.94 16.76 36.96
C MET A 403 -5.21 17.34 37.60
N ALA A 404 -5.20 17.68 38.89
CA ALA A 404 -6.36 18.24 39.57
C ALA A 404 -6.87 19.52 38.87
N PRO A 405 -8.20 19.76 38.78
CA PRO A 405 -9.26 19.08 39.53
C PRO A 405 -10.01 17.99 38.74
N ILE A 406 -9.42 17.38 37.70
CA ILE A 406 -10.15 16.33 36.94
C ILE A 406 -10.54 15.16 37.85
N ARG A 407 -11.72 14.58 37.59
CA ARG A 407 -12.17 13.38 38.30
C ARG A 407 -11.41 12.16 37.82
N LEU A 408 -11.06 11.29 38.76
CA LEU A 408 -10.51 9.97 38.48
C LEU A 408 -11.59 8.91 38.75
N ASN A 409 -11.59 7.87 37.92
CA ASN A 409 -12.46 6.72 38.07
C ASN A 409 -11.93 5.76 39.15
N ARG A 410 -12.65 4.66 39.40
CA ARG A 410 -12.28 3.64 40.40
C ARG A 410 -10.91 2.98 40.20
N TRP A 411 -10.32 3.10 39.00
CA TRP A 411 -9.02 2.55 38.65
C TRP A 411 -7.88 3.56 38.81
N GLY A 412 -8.18 4.78 39.30
CA GLY A 412 -7.20 5.85 39.45
C GLY A 412 -6.81 6.52 38.13
N LEU A 413 -7.60 6.33 37.06
CA LEU A 413 -7.40 6.94 35.75
C LEU A 413 -8.41 8.07 35.50
N PRO A 414 -8.11 9.06 34.62
CA PRO A 414 -9.07 10.10 34.26
C PRO A 414 -10.44 9.54 33.86
N GLU A 415 -11.49 10.06 34.47
CA GLU A 415 -12.86 9.81 34.05
C GLU A 415 -13.15 10.65 32.79
N LEU A 416 -13.64 10.00 31.74
CA LEU A 416 -13.88 10.63 30.45
C LEU A 416 -15.15 10.11 29.79
N ASP A 417 -15.72 10.93 28.92
CA ASP A 417 -16.78 10.54 28.00
C ASP A 417 -16.17 9.76 26.81
N PRO A 418 -16.62 8.52 26.54
CA PRO A 418 -15.97 7.64 25.57
C PRO A 418 -16.18 8.08 24.11
N GLU A 419 -17.15 8.95 23.82
CA GLU A 419 -17.38 9.47 22.47
C GLU A 419 -16.53 10.72 22.20
N SER A 420 -16.42 11.61 23.17
CA SER A 420 -15.73 12.90 23.02
C SER A 420 -14.29 12.92 23.51
N MET A 421 -13.90 11.91 24.31
CA MET A 421 -12.61 11.85 25.02
C MET A 421 -12.41 13.01 26.02
N GLN A 422 -13.49 13.71 26.37
CA GLN A 422 -13.49 14.85 27.28
C GLN A 422 -13.53 14.37 28.74
N THR A 423 -12.77 15.03 29.61
CA THR A 423 -12.78 14.75 31.05
C THR A 423 -13.91 15.50 31.77
N SER A 424 -13.93 15.48 33.11
CA SER A 424 -14.85 16.33 33.89
C SER A 424 -14.64 17.84 33.69
N GLU A 425 -13.48 18.25 33.18
CA GLU A 425 -13.17 19.63 32.84
C GLU A 425 -13.34 19.87 31.32
N PRO A 426 -14.20 20.80 30.87
CA PRO A 426 -14.57 20.93 29.45
C PRO A 426 -13.41 21.21 28.47
N TRP A 427 -12.34 21.78 28.99
CA TRP A 427 -11.15 22.19 28.21
C TRP A 427 -10.04 21.13 28.24
N VAL A 428 -10.30 19.97 28.85
CA VAL A 428 -9.31 18.93 29.11
C VAL A 428 -9.82 17.59 28.56
N PHE A 429 -8.96 16.95 27.78
CA PHE A 429 -9.22 15.70 27.09
C PHE A 429 -8.12 14.68 27.43
N ALA A 430 -8.39 13.39 27.24
CA ALA A 430 -7.39 12.34 27.47
C ALA A 430 -7.58 11.17 26.49
N GLY A 431 -6.50 10.46 26.16
CA GLY A 431 -6.56 9.33 25.23
C GLY A 431 -5.32 8.44 25.27
N GLY A 432 -5.42 7.22 24.72
CA GLY A 432 -4.38 6.19 24.81
C GLY A 432 -4.43 5.46 26.15
N ASP A 433 -3.31 4.84 26.56
CA ASP A 433 -3.31 3.96 27.75
C ASP A 433 -3.83 4.65 29.03
N VAL A 434 -3.64 5.98 29.17
CA VAL A 434 -4.12 6.75 30.33
C VAL A 434 -5.64 6.82 30.39
N ALA A 435 -6.35 6.69 29.27
CA ALA A 435 -7.80 6.59 29.22
C ALA A 435 -8.32 5.26 29.78
N GLY A 436 -7.48 4.22 29.84
CA GLY A 436 -7.86 2.88 30.30
C GLY A 436 -8.78 2.12 29.35
N LEU A 437 -8.95 2.60 28.11
CA LEU A 437 -9.77 1.97 27.06
C LEU A 437 -8.88 1.25 26.02
N ALA A 438 -7.87 1.94 25.51
CA ALA A 438 -6.95 1.42 24.51
C ALA A 438 -5.96 0.40 25.09
N ASN A 439 -5.69 -0.66 24.34
CA ASN A 439 -4.64 -1.65 24.63
C ASN A 439 -3.60 -1.73 23.51
N THR A 440 -3.85 -1.07 22.38
CA THR A 440 -3.00 -1.11 21.19
C THR A 440 -2.60 0.28 20.71
N THR A 441 -1.52 0.35 19.92
CA THR A 441 -1.08 1.61 19.32
C THR A 441 -2.17 2.25 18.46
N VAL A 442 -2.92 1.45 17.68
CA VAL A 442 -3.94 1.98 16.75
C VAL A 442 -5.17 2.51 17.48
N GLU A 443 -5.55 1.93 18.62
CA GLU A 443 -6.61 2.48 19.47
C GLU A 443 -6.16 3.80 20.11
N ALA A 444 -4.93 3.88 20.63
CA ALA A 444 -4.39 5.12 21.16
C ALA A 444 -4.34 6.24 20.11
N VAL A 445 -3.99 5.91 18.86
CA VAL A 445 -4.09 6.83 17.72
C VAL A 445 -5.54 7.26 17.49
N ASN A 446 -6.50 6.33 17.56
CA ASN A 446 -7.90 6.65 17.40
C ASN A 446 -8.44 7.55 18.52
N ASP A 447 -8.04 7.35 19.77
CA ASP A 447 -8.43 8.23 20.87
C ASP A 447 -7.96 9.67 20.61
N GLY A 448 -6.72 9.85 20.14
CA GLY A 448 -6.22 11.16 19.74
C GLY A 448 -6.97 11.76 18.54
N LYS A 449 -7.33 10.93 17.54
CA LYS A 449 -8.15 11.33 16.38
C LYS A 449 -9.52 11.81 16.85
N GLN A 450 -10.19 11.04 17.69
CA GLN A 450 -11.51 11.35 18.22
C GLN A 450 -11.48 12.62 19.08
N ALA A 451 -10.52 12.71 20.01
CA ALA A 451 -10.33 13.89 20.85
C ALA A 451 -10.12 15.16 20.01
N SER A 452 -9.34 15.10 18.92
CA SER A 452 -9.05 16.28 18.09
C SER A 452 -10.31 16.96 17.54
N TRP A 453 -11.34 16.20 17.15
CA TRP A 453 -12.60 16.75 16.65
C TRP A 453 -13.38 17.47 17.75
N HIS A 454 -13.46 16.87 18.94
CA HIS A 454 -14.20 17.44 20.06
C HIS A 454 -13.45 18.59 20.74
N MET A 455 -12.12 18.54 20.76
CA MET A 455 -11.26 19.68 21.07
C MET A 455 -11.51 20.82 20.07
N HIS A 456 -11.59 20.52 18.78
CA HIS A 456 -11.93 21.52 17.78
C HIS A 456 -13.31 22.14 18.03
N ARG A 457 -14.33 21.32 18.27
CA ARG A 457 -15.68 21.79 18.63
C ARG A 457 -15.67 22.68 19.87
N TYR A 458 -14.97 22.28 20.93
CA TYR A 458 -14.83 23.04 22.16
C TYR A 458 -14.14 24.39 21.90
N LEU A 459 -12.99 24.37 21.23
CA LEU A 459 -12.22 25.55 20.87
C LEU A 459 -13.02 26.51 19.99
N GLN A 460 -13.80 26.04 19.00
CA GLN A 460 -14.66 26.93 18.24
C GLN A 460 -15.79 27.53 19.10
N SER A 461 -16.35 26.75 20.03
CA SER A 461 -17.48 27.20 20.86
C SER A 461 -17.12 28.36 21.80
N ILE A 462 -15.90 28.37 22.36
CA ILE A 462 -15.44 29.46 23.24
C ILE A 462 -15.18 30.78 22.49
N PHE A 463 -15.13 30.75 21.15
CA PHE A 463 -15.10 31.94 20.28
C PHE A 463 -16.46 32.21 19.63
N GLY A 464 -17.55 31.62 20.13
CA GLY A 464 -18.91 31.85 19.64
C GLY A 464 -19.19 31.26 18.26
N ARG A 465 -18.40 30.26 17.82
CA ARG A 465 -18.52 29.61 16.51
C ARG A 465 -19.12 28.22 16.66
N THR A 466 -19.91 27.82 15.66
CA THR A 466 -20.49 26.48 15.57
C THR A 466 -19.79 25.67 14.49
N VAL A 467 -19.49 24.41 14.79
CA VAL A 467 -18.97 23.42 13.82
C VAL A 467 -20.11 22.52 13.34
N SER A 468 -19.94 21.89 12.18
CA SER A 468 -20.93 20.96 11.62
C SER A 468 -21.23 19.81 12.58
N GLY A 469 -22.44 19.24 12.49
CA GLY A 469 -22.81 18.07 13.31
C GLY A 469 -21.92 16.84 13.05
N PRO A 470 -21.85 16.34 11.80
CA PRO A 470 -20.95 15.24 11.45
C PRO A 470 -19.47 15.66 11.53
N PRO A 471 -18.58 14.81 12.07
CA PRO A 471 -17.13 15.02 12.05
C PRO A 471 -16.56 15.16 10.63
N GLN A 472 -15.73 16.19 10.42
CA GLN A 472 -15.06 16.49 9.15
C GLN A 472 -13.56 16.68 9.39
N LEU A 473 -12.88 15.61 9.81
CA LEU A 473 -11.42 15.64 9.96
C LEU A 473 -10.73 15.67 8.59
N PRO A 474 -9.76 16.56 8.34
CA PRO A 474 -9.09 16.63 7.04
C PRO A 474 -8.19 15.42 6.77
N LEU A 475 -8.03 15.10 5.48
CA LEU A 475 -7.14 14.06 4.99
C LEU A 475 -5.66 14.44 5.15
N PHE A 476 -4.77 13.49 4.81
CA PHE A 476 -3.34 13.74 4.66
C PHE A 476 -3.07 14.35 3.28
N TYR A 477 -2.20 15.36 3.24
CA TYR A 477 -1.77 16.02 2.00
C TYR A 477 -0.26 16.13 1.91
N SER A 478 0.27 16.10 0.69
CA SER A 478 1.67 16.36 0.35
C SER A 478 1.78 17.25 -0.90
N PRO A 479 2.98 17.73 -1.28
CA PRO A 479 3.15 18.50 -2.50
C PRO A 479 2.70 17.76 -3.77
N ILE A 480 2.68 16.43 -3.75
CA ILE A 480 2.17 15.61 -4.87
C ILE A 480 0.69 15.91 -5.14
N ASP A 481 -0.12 16.16 -4.11
CA ASP A 481 -1.55 16.44 -4.27
C ASP A 481 -1.81 17.72 -5.08
N THR A 482 -0.86 18.65 -5.09
CA THR A 482 -0.94 19.93 -5.81
C THR A 482 -0.57 19.83 -7.29
N VAL A 483 -0.06 18.67 -7.74
CA VAL A 483 0.33 18.47 -9.14
C VAL A 483 -0.89 18.57 -10.05
N ASN A 484 -0.80 19.46 -11.04
CA ASN A 484 -1.82 19.60 -12.07
C ASN A 484 -1.70 18.46 -13.09
N ILE A 485 -2.79 17.71 -13.24
CA ILE A 485 -2.92 16.62 -14.22
C ILE A 485 -3.97 16.92 -15.29
N SER A 486 -4.47 18.15 -15.39
CA SER A 486 -5.34 18.57 -16.48
C SER A 486 -4.61 18.51 -17.83
N VAL A 487 -5.37 18.34 -18.90
CA VAL A 487 -4.83 18.26 -20.26
C VAL A 487 -5.81 18.87 -21.26
N LYS A 488 -5.30 19.46 -22.34
CA LYS A 488 -6.12 20.05 -23.39
C LYS A 488 -6.04 19.23 -24.67
N MET A 489 -7.19 18.94 -25.28
CA MET A 489 -7.29 18.21 -26.54
C MET A 489 -8.42 18.79 -27.39
N CYS A 490 -8.17 19.09 -28.67
CA CYS A 490 -9.18 19.64 -29.60
C CYS A 490 -9.93 20.89 -29.08
N GLY A 491 -9.25 21.75 -28.32
CA GLY A 491 -9.88 22.93 -27.71
C GLY A 491 -10.61 22.68 -26.38
N ILE A 492 -10.81 21.41 -26.00
CA ILE A 492 -11.47 20.98 -24.77
C ILE A 492 -10.44 20.80 -23.65
N THR A 493 -10.73 21.35 -22.46
CA THR A 493 -9.90 21.17 -21.26
C THR A 493 -10.47 20.05 -20.40
N PHE A 494 -9.69 19.00 -20.19
CA PHE A 494 -10.04 17.88 -19.34
C PHE A 494 -9.42 18.12 -17.95
N PRO A 495 -10.20 18.02 -16.85
CA PRO A 495 -9.67 18.24 -15.50
C PRO A 495 -8.64 17.18 -15.08
N ASN A 496 -8.74 15.98 -15.65
CA ASN A 496 -7.75 14.91 -15.61
C ASN A 496 -7.90 14.03 -16.86
N PRO A 497 -6.90 13.22 -17.26
CA PRO A 497 -6.93 12.53 -18.53
C PRO A 497 -7.75 11.23 -18.49
N PHE A 498 -8.41 10.89 -17.39
CA PHE A 498 -9.11 9.61 -17.22
C PHE A 498 -10.61 9.75 -17.43
N GLY A 499 -11.19 8.84 -18.22
CA GLY A 499 -12.62 8.85 -18.49
C GLY A 499 -13.23 7.48 -18.69
N LEU A 500 -14.55 7.40 -18.53
CA LEU A 500 -15.28 6.16 -18.75
C LEU A 500 -15.52 5.91 -20.25
N ALA A 501 -15.11 4.76 -20.75
CA ALA A 501 -15.38 4.35 -22.13
C ALA A 501 -16.88 4.10 -22.38
N SER A 502 -17.34 4.22 -23.63
CA SER A 502 -18.70 3.84 -24.04
C SER A 502 -18.91 2.33 -23.90
N ALA A 503 -19.39 1.88 -22.74
CA ALA A 503 -19.34 0.47 -22.33
C ALA A 503 -20.30 0.18 -21.13
N PRO A 504 -20.30 -1.02 -20.51
CA PRO A 504 -21.18 -1.31 -19.38
C PRO A 504 -21.11 -0.31 -18.20
N PRO A 505 -19.94 0.26 -17.82
CA PRO A 505 -19.86 1.31 -16.81
C PRO A 505 -20.65 2.60 -17.13
N THR A 506 -21.08 2.78 -18.38
CA THR A 506 -21.88 3.93 -18.82
C THR A 506 -23.23 3.50 -19.39
N THR A 507 -23.76 2.37 -18.92
CA THR A 507 -25.09 1.85 -19.33
C THR A 507 -26.23 2.83 -19.08
N SER A 508 -26.09 3.74 -18.10
CA SER A 508 -27.11 4.73 -17.76
C SER A 508 -26.51 6.04 -17.26
N THR A 509 -27.27 7.12 -17.38
CA THR A 509 -26.89 8.48 -16.99
C THR A 509 -26.58 8.60 -15.51
N THR A 510 -27.33 7.91 -14.65
CA THR A 510 -27.09 7.90 -13.20
C THR A 510 -25.75 7.26 -12.83
N MET A 511 -25.20 6.40 -13.67
CA MET A 511 -23.85 5.86 -13.49
C MET A 511 -22.78 6.91 -13.84
N ILE A 512 -22.97 7.64 -14.95
CA ILE A 512 -22.05 8.71 -15.36
C ILE A 512 -22.04 9.83 -14.32
N ARG A 513 -23.21 10.25 -13.83
CA ARG A 513 -23.33 11.21 -12.72
C ARG A 513 -22.49 10.80 -11.51
N ARG A 514 -22.67 9.57 -11.03
CA ARG A 514 -21.88 9.05 -9.89
C ARG A 514 -20.40 8.99 -10.20
N ALA A 515 -20.01 8.70 -11.43
CA ALA A 515 -18.60 8.73 -11.82
C ALA A 515 -18.03 10.16 -11.75
N PHE A 516 -18.76 11.17 -12.21
CA PHE A 516 -18.34 12.57 -12.05
C PHE A 516 -18.27 12.99 -10.58
N GLU A 517 -19.22 12.57 -9.75
CA GLU A 517 -19.17 12.77 -8.28
C GLU A 517 -17.93 12.12 -7.65
N GLN A 518 -17.41 11.02 -8.21
CA GLN A 518 -16.14 10.41 -7.78
C GLN A 518 -14.89 11.11 -8.35
N GLY A 519 -15.03 12.01 -9.32
CA GLY A 519 -13.92 12.78 -9.90
C GLY A 519 -13.42 12.32 -11.28
N TRP A 520 -14.17 11.49 -12.01
CA TRP A 520 -13.81 11.13 -13.39
C TRP A 520 -13.82 12.36 -14.30
N GLY A 521 -12.75 12.60 -15.05
CA GLY A 521 -12.60 13.83 -15.83
C GLY A 521 -13.51 13.92 -17.05
N PHE A 522 -13.83 12.76 -17.65
CA PHE A 522 -14.78 12.68 -18.74
C PHE A 522 -15.52 11.34 -18.78
N ALA A 523 -16.61 11.27 -19.53
CA ALA A 523 -17.33 10.03 -19.75
C ALA A 523 -17.96 10.00 -21.14
N LEU A 524 -18.03 8.80 -21.71
CA LEU A 524 -18.79 8.55 -22.91
C LEU A 524 -20.16 7.98 -22.57
N THR A 525 -21.20 8.45 -23.26
CA THR A 525 -22.48 7.73 -23.26
C THR A 525 -22.27 6.31 -23.80
N LYS A 526 -23.09 5.35 -23.39
CA LYS A 526 -23.17 4.09 -24.14
C LYS A 526 -23.64 4.43 -25.56
N THR A 527 -22.99 3.86 -26.58
CA THR A 527 -23.35 4.06 -27.98
C THR A 527 -24.86 4.00 -28.18
N PHE A 528 -25.47 5.01 -28.77
CA PHE A 528 -26.90 5.00 -29.09
C PHE A 528 -27.13 5.31 -30.57
N SER A 529 -28.33 5.02 -31.04
CA SER A 529 -28.74 5.15 -32.44
C SER A 529 -30.12 5.78 -32.53
N LEU A 530 -30.57 6.06 -33.76
CA LEU A 530 -31.96 6.44 -34.03
C LEU A 530 -32.92 5.31 -33.65
N ASP A 531 -34.18 5.65 -33.40
CA ASP A 531 -35.20 4.70 -32.93
C ASP A 531 -35.45 3.53 -33.90
N LYS A 532 -35.27 3.76 -35.20
CA LYS A 532 -35.37 2.71 -36.23
C LYS A 532 -34.31 1.62 -36.10
N ASP A 533 -33.20 1.92 -35.42
CA ASP A 533 -32.05 1.04 -35.24
C ASP A 533 -31.98 0.43 -33.83
N LEU A 534 -33.06 0.52 -33.05
CA LEU A 534 -33.13 -0.05 -31.71
C LEU A 534 -32.74 -1.54 -31.70
N VAL A 535 -32.07 -1.91 -30.62
CA VAL A 535 -31.53 -3.25 -30.42
C VAL A 535 -32.11 -3.89 -29.16
N THR A 536 -31.99 -5.20 -29.07
CA THR A 536 -32.30 -5.97 -27.86
C THR A 536 -31.13 -6.88 -27.56
N ASN A 537 -30.59 -6.78 -26.35
CA ASN A 537 -29.48 -7.60 -25.91
C ASN A 537 -29.91 -9.05 -25.62
N VAL A 538 -28.98 -9.98 -25.82
CA VAL A 538 -29.14 -11.37 -25.38
C VAL A 538 -28.58 -11.59 -23.96
N SER A 539 -28.84 -12.75 -23.37
CA SER A 539 -28.25 -13.17 -22.08
C SER A 539 -28.00 -14.68 -22.02
N PRO A 540 -26.87 -15.14 -21.47
CA PRO A 540 -25.74 -14.36 -20.93
C PRO A 540 -24.92 -13.68 -22.04
N ARG A 541 -24.25 -12.55 -21.73
CA ARG A 541 -23.55 -11.73 -22.75
C ARG A 541 -22.21 -11.13 -22.35
N ILE A 542 -21.82 -11.17 -21.08
CA ILE A 542 -20.50 -10.75 -20.60
C ILE A 542 -19.94 -11.88 -19.75
N VAL A 543 -18.72 -12.32 -20.05
CA VAL A 543 -18.07 -13.43 -19.34
C VAL A 543 -16.64 -13.05 -18.97
N ARG A 544 -16.14 -13.64 -17.87
CA ARG A 544 -14.73 -13.53 -17.51
C ARG A 544 -13.83 -14.10 -18.60
N GLY A 545 -12.63 -13.55 -18.71
CA GLY A 545 -11.62 -14.04 -19.62
C GLY A 545 -10.86 -15.25 -19.09
N THR A 546 -10.57 -16.23 -19.94
CA THR A 546 -9.75 -17.43 -19.65
C THR A 546 -8.25 -17.20 -19.91
N THR A 547 -7.86 -15.98 -20.27
CA THR A 547 -6.51 -15.58 -20.71
C THR A 547 -5.42 -15.72 -19.65
N SER A 548 -5.80 -15.89 -18.38
CA SER A 548 -4.88 -16.03 -17.24
C SER A 548 -5.16 -17.29 -16.41
N GLY A 549 -5.67 -18.35 -17.05
CA GLY A 549 -5.95 -19.63 -16.39
C GLY A 549 -7.20 -19.61 -15.49
N PRO A 550 -7.37 -20.56 -14.56
CA PRO A 550 -8.55 -20.68 -13.71
C PRO A 550 -8.51 -19.74 -12.48
N LEU A 551 -8.08 -18.49 -12.67
CA LEU A 551 -8.10 -17.47 -11.62
C LEU A 551 -9.46 -16.75 -11.63
N PHE A 552 -10.14 -16.75 -10.49
CA PHE A 552 -11.45 -16.11 -10.28
C PHE A 552 -11.32 -14.91 -9.34
N GLY A 553 -12.39 -14.11 -9.23
CA GLY A 553 -12.42 -12.94 -8.37
C GLY A 553 -11.67 -11.74 -8.98
N PRO A 554 -10.92 -10.96 -8.18
CA PRO A 554 -10.38 -9.67 -8.57
C PRO A 554 -9.39 -9.75 -9.74
N GLY A 555 -9.25 -8.66 -10.49
CA GLY A 555 -8.19 -8.51 -11.48
C GLY A 555 -8.28 -9.49 -12.65
N GLN A 556 -9.48 -9.79 -13.16
CA GLN A 556 -9.63 -10.60 -14.35
C GLN A 556 -8.83 -9.97 -15.51
N GLY A 557 -7.93 -10.75 -16.10
CA GLY A 557 -7.03 -10.27 -17.16
C GLY A 557 -7.77 -9.84 -18.43
N SER A 558 -8.98 -10.35 -18.64
CA SER A 558 -9.87 -9.91 -19.72
C SER A 558 -11.33 -10.20 -19.40
N PHE A 559 -12.21 -9.62 -20.22
CA PHE A 559 -13.61 -10.02 -20.36
C PHE A 559 -13.91 -10.21 -21.84
N LEU A 560 -14.85 -11.09 -22.17
CA LEU A 560 -15.47 -11.12 -23.49
C LEU A 560 -16.94 -10.71 -23.37
N ASN A 561 -17.39 -9.89 -24.32
CA ASN A 561 -18.79 -9.50 -24.42
C ASN A 561 -19.35 -9.73 -25.82
N ILE A 562 -20.64 -10.05 -25.88
CA ILE A 562 -21.48 -10.04 -27.09
C ILE A 562 -22.62 -9.03 -26.92
N GLU A 563 -22.36 -7.93 -26.20
CA GLU A 563 -23.33 -6.87 -25.90
C GLU A 563 -23.41 -5.85 -27.04
N LEU A 564 -24.62 -5.49 -27.47
CA LEU A 564 -24.83 -4.54 -28.54
C LEU A 564 -24.62 -3.07 -28.07
N ILE A 565 -25.11 -2.13 -28.87
CA ILE A 565 -25.27 -0.73 -28.47
C ILE A 565 -26.32 -0.59 -27.35
N SER A 566 -26.57 0.63 -26.90
CA SER A 566 -27.55 0.92 -25.85
C SER A 566 -28.95 0.46 -26.27
N GLU A 567 -29.67 -0.16 -25.35
CA GLU A 567 -31.11 -0.43 -25.49
C GLU A 567 -31.97 0.81 -25.18
N LYS A 568 -31.34 1.91 -24.72
CA LYS A 568 -32.02 3.18 -24.44
C LYS A 568 -32.00 4.08 -25.68
N THR A 569 -33.09 4.82 -25.87
CA THR A 569 -33.35 5.64 -27.06
C THR A 569 -32.39 6.84 -27.17
N ALA A 570 -32.28 7.42 -28.36
CA ALA A 570 -31.55 8.67 -28.56
C ALA A 570 -32.12 9.80 -27.69
N ALA A 571 -33.45 9.88 -27.55
CA ALA A 571 -34.11 10.88 -26.72
C ALA A 571 -33.65 10.81 -25.25
N TYR A 572 -33.58 9.59 -24.68
CA TYR A 572 -33.04 9.39 -23.33
C TYR A 572 -31.62 9.95 -23.20
N TRP A 573 -30.74 9.63 -24.15
CA TRP A 573 -29.35 10.04 -24.08
C TRP A 573 -29.17 11.54 -24.31
N CYS A 574 -29.89 12.14 -25.25
CA CYS A 574 -29.82 13.58 -25.49
C CYS A 574 -30.27 14.35 -24.24
N GLN A 575 -31.43 14.02 -23.67
CA GLN A 575 -31.88 14.64 -22.42
C GLN A 575 -30.85 14.47 -21.29
N SER A 576 -30.30 13.26 -21.17
CA SER A 576 -29.31 12.94 -20.15
C SER A 576 -28.00 13.73 -20.29
N VAL A 577 -27.55 13.98 -21.52
CA VAL A 577 -26.36 14.80 -21.78
C VAL A 577 -26.62 16.23 -21.36
N THR A 578 -27.79 16.78 -21.68
CA THR A 578 -28.20 18.12 -21.22
C THR A 578 -28.18 18.21 -19.69
N GLU A 579 -28.74 17.22 -18.99
CA GLU A 579 -28.74 17.16 -17.52
C GLU A 579 -27.32 17.05 -16.94
N LEU A 580 -26.47 16.19 -17.53
CA LEU A 580 -25.09 16.02 -17.07
C LEU A 580 -24.27 17.29 -17.26
N LYS A 581 -24.41 18.00 -18.39
CA LYS A 581 -23.66 19.22 -18.65
C LYS A 581 -24.16 20.42 -17.86
N ALA A 582 -25.45 20.45 -17.51
CA ALA A 582 -25.98 21.44 -16.59
C ALA A 582 -25.38 21.30 -15.19
N ASP A 583 -25.27 20.05 -14.70
CA ASP A 583 -24.81 19.79 -13.33
C ASP A 583 -23.28 19.70 -13.20
N PHE A 584 -22.59 19.31 -14.29
CA PHE A 584 -21.15 19.09 -14.33
C PHE A 584 -20.53 19.82 -15.53
N PRO A 585 -20.49 21.18 -15.52
CA PRO A 585 -20.01 21.96 -16.66
C PRO A 585 -18.54 21.69 -17.02
N ASP A 586 -17.71 21.43 -16.02
CA ASP A 586 -16.26 21.20 -16.17
C ASP A 586 -15.90 19.75 -16.54
N ASN A 587 -16.84 18.80 -16.37
CA ASN A 587 -16.63 17.41 -16.78
C ASN A 587 -17.04 17.22 -18.23
N ILE A 588 -16.21 16.49 -18.99
CA ILE A 588 -16.43 16.34 -20.43
C ILE A 588 -17.38 15.17 -20.71
N VAL A 589 -18.45 15.43 -21.46
CA VAL A 589 -19.42 14.43 -21.90
C VAL A 589 -19.30 14.24 -23.41
N ILE A 590 -18.94 13.03 -23.82
CA ILE A 590 -18.79 12.68 -25.24
C ILE A 590 -19.92 11.72 -25.64
N SER A 591 -20.75 12.12 -26.60
CA SER A 591 -21.84 11.26 -27.07
C SER A 591 -21.34 10.24 -28.08
N SER A 592 -21.37 8.96 -27.69
CA SER A 592 -21.08 7.84 -28.58
C SER A 592 -22.31 7.53 -29.43
N ILE A 593 -22.17 7.59 -30.75
CA ILE A 593 -23.28 7.42 -31.71
C ILE A 593 -22.95 6.42 -32.81
N MET A 594 -23.98 5.79 -33.36
CA MET A 594 -23.83 4.84 -34.47
C MET A 594 -25.07 4.79 -35.37
N CYS A 595 -24.84 4.76 -36.67
CA CYS A 595 -25.88 4.55 -37.69
C CYS A 595 -25.42 3.50 -38.72
N SER A 596 -26.35 3.09 -39.59
CA SER A 596 -26.02 2.42 -40.85
C SER A 596 -25.18 3.32 -41.77
N TYR A 597 -24.63 2.77 -42.85
CA TYR A 597 -23.93 3.57 -43.87
C TYR A 597 -24.93 4.42 -44.69
N ASN A 598 -25.48 5.45 -44.04
CA ASN A 598 -26.47 6.35 -44.58
C ASN A 598 -26.17 7.80 -44.14
N LYS A 599 -26.02 8.69 -45.13
CA LYS A 599 -25.66 10.09 -44.87
C LYS A 599 -26.70 10.83 -44.03
N ALA A 600 -27.99 10.63 -44.32
CA ALA A 600 -29.07 11.33 -43.62
C ALA A 600 -29.09 10.94 -42.14
N ASP A 601 -28.95 9.66 -41.85
CA ASP A 601 -28.97 9.13 -40.48
C ASP A 601 -27.82 9.68 -39.63
N TRP A 602 -26.58 9.62 -40.16
CA TRP A 602 -25.42 10.18 -39.47
C TRP A 602 -25.55 11.69 -39.26
N THR A 603 -26.14 12.41 -40.22
CA THR A 603 -26.38 13.86 -40.11
C THR A 603 -27.41 14.17 -39.03
N GLU A 604 -28.53 13.44 -39.01
CA GLU A 604 -29.61 13.61 -38.04
C GLU A 604 -29.13 13.31 -36.62
N LEU A 605 -28.55 12.13 -36.40
CA LEU A 605 -28.13 11.71 -35.07
C LEU A 605 -26.99 12.55 -34.51
N ALA A 606 -26.03 12.97 -35.37
CA ALA A 606 -24.94 13.85 -34.93
C ALA A 606 -25.46 15.22 -34.49
N LYS A 607 -26.43 15.80 -35.21
CA LYS A 607 -27.07 17.07 -34.81
C LYS A 607 -27.85 16.92 -33.52
N MET A 608 -28.65 15.86 -33.38
CA MET A 608 -29.36 15.59 -32.11
C MET A 608 -28.41 15.53 -30.91
N ALA A 609 -27.25 14.88 -31.08
CA ALA A 609 -26.25 14.79 -30.03
C ALA A 609 -25.55 16.13 -29.76
N GLU A 610 -25.21 16.91 -30.78
CA GLU A 610 -24.67 18.27 -30.62
C GLU A 610 -25.67 19.21 -29.92
N ASP A 611 -26.92 19.22 -30.37
CA ASP A 611 -28.00 20.06 -29.82
C ASP A 611 -28.29 19.74 -28.35
N SER A 612 -27.97 18.53 -27.90
CA SER A 612 -28.09 18.13 -26.48
C SER A 612 -27.06 18.80 -25.55
N GLY A 613 -26.03 19.43 -26.12
CA GLY A 613 -24.94 20.08 -25.38
C GLY A 613 -23.70 19.21 -25.17
N ALA A 614 -23.55 18.09 -25.91
CA ALA A 614 -22.34 17.25 -25.83
C ALA A 614 -21.08 18.07 -26.15
N ASP A 615 -19.98 17.85 -25.41
CA ASP A 615 -18.72 18.55 -25.66
C ASP A 615 -18.03 18.04 -26.94
N ALA A 616 -18.26 16.78 -27.28
CA ALA A 616 -17.77 16.13 -28.48
C ALA A 616 -18.60 14.88 -28.83
N LEU A 617 -18.37 14.32 -30.02
CA LEU A 617 -18.96 13.04 -30.45
C LEU A 617 -17.89 11.94 -30.57
N GLU A 618 -18.29 10.70 -30.33
CA GLU A 618 -17.50 9.51 -30.70
C GLU A 618 -18.29 8.66 -31.70
N LEU A 619 -17.73 8.47 -32.90
CA LEU A 619 -18.36 7.68 -33.96
C LEU A 619 -17.98 6.21 -33.78
N ASN A 620 -18.94 5.38 -33.38
CA ASN A 620 -18.67 3.97 -33.18
C ASN A 620 -18.69 3.21 -34.51
N LEU A 621 -17.53 3.08 -35.13
CA LEU A 621 -17.34 2.34 -36.38
C LEU A 621 -16.84 0.91 -36.15
N SER A 622 -16.92 0.40 -34.92
CA SER A 622 -16.00 -0.66 -34.51
C SER A 622 -16.60 -1.81 -33.72
N CYS A 623 -17.91 -1.80 -33.44
CA CYS A 623 -18.58 -2.90 -32.75
C CYS A 623 -18.44 -4.20 -33.58
N PRO A 624 -17.76 -5.26 -33.07
CA PRO A 624 -17.41 -6.42 -33.87
C PRO A 624 -18.53 -7.45 -34.01
N HIS A 625 -19.62 -7.31 -33.26
CA HIS A 625 -20.66 -8.34 -33.15
C HIS A 625 -22.08 -7.77 -33.24
N GLY A 626 -22.97 -8.53 -33.87
CA GLY A 626 -24.41 -8.25 -34.01
C GLY A 626 -24.80 -7.01 -34.84
N MET A 627 -23.85 -6.12 -35.14
CA MET A 627 -24.08 -4.90 -35.93
C MET A 627 -23.52 -5.01 -37.35
N GLY A 628 -22.50 -5.85 -37.58
CA GLY A 628 -21.92 -6.07 -38.91
C GLY A 628 -22.92 -6.68 -39.90
N GLU A 629 -23.79 -7.59 -39.43
CA GLU A 629 -24.88 -8.17 -40.22
C GLU A 629 -25.92 -7.13 -40.69
N ARG A 630 -25.93 -5.95 -40.07
CA ARG A 630 -26.78 -4.80 -40.42
C ARG A 630 -26.02 -3.72 -41.21
N GLY A 631 -24.79 -4.01 -41.65
CA GLY A 631 -23.93 -3.03 -42.35
C GLY A 631 -23.43 -1.88 -41.47
N MET A 632 -23.39 -2.07 -40.14
CA MET A 632 -22.96 -1.06 -39.17
C MET A 632 -21.72 -1.52 -38.38
N GLY A 633 -21.13 -0.61 -37.60
CA GLY A 633 -20.00 -0.94 -36.73
C GLY A 633 -18.81 -1.45 -37.53
N LEU A 634 -18.26 -2.62 -37.16
CA LEU A 634 -17.07 -3.21 -37.79
C LEU A 634 -17.14 -3.30 -39.32
N ALA A 635 -18.34 -3.50 -39.88
CA ALA A 635 -18.53 -3.53 -41.34
C ALA A 635 -18.11 -2.22 -42.02
N CYS A 636 -18.24 -1.08 -41.33
CA CYS A 636 -17.77 0.21 -41.82
C CYS A 636 -16.31 0.50 -41.41
N GLY A 637 -15.93 0.20 -40.17
CA GLY A 637 -14.60 0.59 -39.63
C GLY A 637 -13.41 -0.21 -40.15
N GLN A 638 -13.64 -1.24 -40.98
CA GLN A 638 -12.58 -1.98 -41.67
C GLN A 638 -12.26 -1.42 -43.06
N ASP A 639 -13.09 -0.51 -43.59
CA ASP A 639 -12.93 0.08 -44.91
C ASP A 639 -12.57 1.58 -44.80
N PRO A 640 -11.36 1.99 -45.24
CA PRO A 640 -10.95 3.39 -45.23
C PRO A 640 -11.92 4.31 -45.99
N GLU A 641 -12.55 3.86 -47.08
CA GLU A 641 -13.48 4.70 -47.85
C GLU A 641 -14.76 5.01 -47.05
N LEU A 642 -15.35 3.99 -46.44
CA LEU A 642 -16.56 4.16 -45.62
C LEU A 642 -16.28 5.07 -44.42
N VAL A 643 -15.15 4.86 -43.72
CA VAL A 643 -14.72 5.71 -42.59
C VAL A 643 -14.57 7.17 -43.02
N ARG A 644 -13.88 7.42 -44.14
CA ARG A 644 -13.69 8.78 -44.67
C ARG A 644 -15.02 9.46 -44.98
N ASN A 645 -15.94 8.73 -45.62
CA ASN A 645 -17.24 9.27 -46.00
C ASN A 645 -18.12 9.57 -44.79
N ILE A 646 -18.18 8.68 -43.79
CA ILE A 646 -18.92 8.91 -42.55
C ILE A 646 -18.38 10.14 -41.82
N CYS A 647 -17.05 10.24 -41.65
CA CYS A 647 -16.43 11.39 -41.01
C CYS A 647 -16.76 12.68 -41.77
N ARG A 648 -16.74 12.65 -43.11
CA ARG A 648 -17.11 13.80 -43.96
C ARG A 648 -18.56 14.23 -43.75
N TRP A 649 -19.49 13.27 -43.61
CA TRP A 649 -20.89 13.58 -43.35
C TRP A 649 -21.09 14.22 -41.98
N VAL A 650 -20.47 13.66 -40.94
CA VAL A 650 -20.56 14.20 -39.58
C VAL A 650 -19.91 15.58 -39.50
N ARG A 651 -18.72 15.78 -40.09
CA ARG A 651 -18.06 17.09 -40.10
C ARG A 651 -18.91 18.19 -40.76
N GLN A 652 -19.66 17.85 -41.80
CA GLN A 652 -20.62 18.76 -42.45
C GLN A 652 -21.86 19.04 -41.58
N ALA A 653 -22.20 18.14 -40.67
CA ALA A 653 -23.40 18.20 -39.85
C ALA A 653 -23.21 19.02 -38.57
N VAL A 654 -22.05 18.90 -37.91
CA VAL A 654 -21.79 19.47 -36.57
C VAL A 654 -20.57 20.39 -36.55
N ARG A 655 -20.46 21.23 -35.51
CA ARG A 655 -19.32 22.12 -35.23
C ARG A 655 -18.46 21.66 -34.07
N ILE A 656 -19.03 20.96 -33.09
CA ILE A 656 -18.24 20.35 -32.00
C ILE A 656 -17.22 19.33 -32.53
N PRO A 657 -16.14 19.06 -31.77
CA PRO A 657 -15.18 18.04 -32.14
C PRO A 657 -15.80 16.64 -32.23
N PHE A 658 -15.29 15.78 -33.11
CA PHE A 658 -15.66 14.37 -33.11
C PHE A 658 -14.49 13.43 -33.39
N PHE A 659 -14.61 12.23 -32.83
CA PHE A 659 -13.56 11.20 -32.86
C PHE A 659 -14.07 9.91 -33.49
N ALA A 660 -13.36 9.35 -34.46
CA ALA A 660 -13.69 8.03 -34.99
C ALA A 660 -13.12 6.94 -34.07
N LYS A 661 -13.98 6.09 -33.48
CA LYS A 661 -13.53 4.95 -32.69
C LYS A 661 -13.15 3.80 -33.61
N LEU A 662 -11.88 3.40 -33.55
CA LEU A 662 -11.26 2.44 -34.48
C LEU A 662 -11.27 1.02 -33.93
N THR A 663 -11.37 0.06 -34.84
CA THR A 663 -11.34 -1.37 -34.54
C THR A 663 -9.89 -1.84 -34.62
N PRO A 664 -9.41 -2.67 -33.68
CA PRO A 664 -8.11 -3.31 -33.83
C PRO A 664 -8.14 -4.48 -34.83
N ASN A 665 -9.33 -4.86 -35.31
CA ASN A 665 -9.55 -6.01 -36.19
C ASN A 665 -9.34 -5.65 -37.67
N VAL A 666 -8.23 -4.99 -37.98
CA VAL A 666 -7.82 -4.59 -39.33
C VAL A 666 -6.34 -4.89 -39.54
N THR A 667 -5.95 -5.10 -40.79
CA THR A 667 -4.53 -5.32 -41.15
C THR A 667 -3.67 -4.11 -40.81
N ASN A 668 -4.12 -2.91 -41.18
CA ASN A 668 -3.41 -1.66 -40.92
C ASN A 668 -4.35 -0.58 -40.37
N ILE A 669 -4.30 -0.38 -39.05
CA ILE A 669 -5.15 0.62 -38.39
C ILE A 669 -4.78 2.07 -38.76
N VAL A 670 -3.54 2.30 -39.22
CA VAL A 670 -3.08 3.64 -39.64
C VAL A 670 -3.85 4.12 -40.87
N ASP A 671 -4.20 3.22 -41.80
CA ASP A 671 -4.95 3.61 -43.00
C ASP A 671 -6.37 4.06 -42.65
N ILE A 672 -6.99 3.42 -41.65
CA ILE A 672 -8.29 3.83 -41.13
C ILE A 672 -8.19 5.16 -40.39
N ALA A 673 -7.14 5.37 -39.58
CA ALA A 673 -6.92 6.63 -38.89
C ALA A 673 -6.70 7.80 -39.87
N LYS A 674 -5.91 7.57 -40.93
CA LYS A 674 -5.70 8.52 -42.03
C LYS A 674 -7.02 8.86 -42.72
N ALA A 675 -7.82 7.85 -43.06
CA ALA A 675 -9.13 8.06 -43.64
C ALA A 675 -10.07 8.88 -42.75
N ALA A 676 -10.07 8.65 -41.44
CA ALA A 676 -10.84 9.44 -40.49
C ALA A 676 -10.37 10.91 -40.48
N GLN A 677 -9.05 11.15 -40.44
CA GLN A 677 -8.48 12.49 -40.50
C GLN A 677 -8.81 13.21 -41.82
N GLU A 678 -8.66 12.54 -42.96
CA GLU A 678 -9.03 13.05 -44.29
C GLU A 678 -10.53 13.34 -44.43
N GLY A 679 -11.37 12.60 -43.70
CA GLY A 679 -12.79 12.85 -43.59
C GLY A 679 -13.14 14.03 -42.67
N GLY A 680 -12.17 14.60 -41.95
CA GLY A 680 -12.35 15.75 -41.07
C GLY A 680 -12.61 15.41 -39.61
N ALA A 681 -12.32 14.18 -39.16
CA ALA A 681 -12.33 13.87 -37.72
C ALA A 681 -11.26 14.69 -36.99
N ASP A 682 -11.57 15.15 -35.78
CA ASP A 682 -10.65 15.94 -34.95
C ASP A 682 -9.64 15.07 -34.20
N GLY A 683 -9.86 13.75 -34.21
CA GLY A 683 -9.01 12.74 -33.58
C GLY A 683 -9.59 11.35 -33.75
N VAL A 684 -8.97 10.37 -33.10
CA VAL A 684 -9.44 8.97 -33.11
C VAL A 684 -9.41 8.37 -31.72
N THR A 685 -10.33 7.43 -31.47
CA THR A 685 -10.29 6.57 -30.29
C THR A 685 -9.66 5.22 -30.66
N ALA A 686 -8.53 4.86 -30.05
CA ALA A 686 -7.76 3.66 -30.34
C ALA A 686 -7.59 2.80 -29.07
N THR A 687 -8.24 1.64 -28.93
CA THR A 687 -9.16 0.99 -29.89
C THR A 687 -10.41 0.42 -29.21
N ASN A 688 -11.35 -0.06 -30.03
CA ASN A 688 -12.41 -0.95 -29.58
C ASN A 688 -11.84 -2.35 -29.22
N THR A 689 -12.72 -3.29 -28.92
CA THR A 689 -12.41 -4.66 -28.52
C THR A 689 -11.83 -5.52 -29.64
N VAL A 690 -11.05 -6.54 -29.27
CA VAL A 690 -10.48 -7.52 -30.19
C VAL A 690 -11.48 -8.66 -30.39
N SER A 691 -11.80 -9.01 -31.63
CA SER A 691 -12.75 -10.10 -31.92
C SER A 691 -12.19 -11.45 -31.47
N GLY A 692 -13.01 -12.28 -30.82
CA GLY A 692 -12.58 -13.59 -30.35
C GLY A 692 -13.70 -14.50 -29.83
N LEU A 693 -13.29 -15.68 -29.39
CA LEU A 693 -14.11 -16.68 -28.71
C LEU A 693 -13.39 -17.10 -27.42
N MET A 694 -14.00 -16.86 -26.25
CA MET A 694 -13.27 -16.96 -24.98
C MET A 694 -12.98 -18.39 -24.56
N GLY A 695 -13.87 -19.33 -24.88
CA GLY A 695 -13.65 -20.73 -24.57
C GLY A 695 -14.87 -21.60 -24.82
N LEU A 696 -14.58 -22.90 -24.94
CA LEU A 696 -15.58 -23.96 -24.98
C LEU A 696 -15.44 -24.81 -23.72
N LYS A 697 -16.53 -25.39 -23.27
CA LYS A 697 -16.55 -26.43 -22.25
C LYS A 697 -16.06 -27.75 -22.84
N ALA A 698 -15.80 -28.73 -21.98
CA ALA A 698 -15.37 -30.07 -22.38
C ALA A 698 -16.40 -30.80 -23.27
N ASP A 699 -17.70 -30.45 -23.17
CA ASP A 699 -18.77 -30.99 -24.03
C ASP A 699 -18.88 -30.27 -25.39
N GLY A 700 -17.96 -29.35 -25.69
CA GLY A 700 -17.96 -28.53 -26.90
C GLY A 700 -18.91 -27.32 -26.86
N SER A 701 -19.74 -27.18 -25.82
CA SER A 701 -20.65 -26.03 -25.72
C SER A 701 -19.89 -24.74 -25.34
N PRO A 702 -20.27 -23.57 -25.88
CA PRO A 702 -19.56 -22.31 -25.64
C PRO A 702 -19.91 -21.67 -24.29
N TRP A 703 -19.06 -20.74 -23.87
CA TRP A 703 -19.39 -19.77 -22.83
C TRP A 703 -19.02 -18.34 -23.27
N PRO A 704 -20.00 -17.43 -23.44
CA PRO A 704 -21.44 -17.57 -23.12
C PRO A 704 -22.19 -18.51 -24.08
N GLY A 705 -23.15 -19.27 -23.53
CA GLY A 705 -24.06 -20.14 -24.29
C GLY A 705 -25.51 -19.70 -24.13
N ILE A 706 -26.15 -19.31 -25.23
CA ILE A 706 -27.43 -18.59 -25.28
C ILE A 706 -28.58 -19.53 -25.67
N GLY A 707 -29.67 -19.43 -24.91
CA GLY A 707 -30.90 -20.21 -25.13
C GLY A 707 -30.71 -21.73 -24.94
N ARG A 708 -31.77 -22.50 -25.24
CA ARG A 708 -31.76 -23.97 -25.11
C ARG A 708 -30.69 -24.64 -25.96
N GLY A 709 -30.41 -24.07 -27.13
CA GLY A 709 -29.37 -24.57 -28.04
C GLY A 709 -27.93 -24.22 -27.65
N ARG A 710 -27.73 -23.49 -26.53
CA ARG A 710 -26.40 -23.02 -26.05
C ARG A 710 -25.55 -22.40 -27.17
N ARG A 711 -26.16 -21.60 -28.03
CA ARG A 711 -25.47 -20.99 -29.18
C ARG A 711 -24.58 -19.84 -28.73
N THR A 712 -23.61 -19.46 -29.55
CA THR A 712 -22.81 -18.24 -29.33
C THR A 712 -22.46 -17.58 -30.65
N THR A 713 -21.86 -16.39 -30.58
CA THR A 713 -21.21 -15.70 -31.70
C THR A 713 -19.85 -15.18 -31.24
N TYR A 714 -19.02 -14.72 -32.17
CA TYR A 714 -17.77 -14.05 -31.79
C TYR A 714 -18.08 -12.77 -31.01
N GLY A 715 -17.32 -12.54 -29.94
CA GLY A 715 -17.48 -11.38 -29.08
C GLY A 715 -16.24 -10.50 -29.05
N GLY A 716 -16.35 -9.36 -28.39
CA GLY A 716 -15.26 -8.43 -28.15
C GLY A 716 -14.51 -8.75 -26.85
N VAL A 717 -13.22 -9.09 -26.97
CA VAL A 717 -12.26 -9.21 -25.87
C VAL A 717 -11.80 -7.81 -25.44
N SER A 718 -11.81 -7.57 -24.14
CA SER A 718 -11.40 -6.33 -23.47
C SER A 718 -10.47 -6.63 -22.29
N GLY A 719 -9.92 -5.61 -21.64
CA GLY A 719 -9.06 -5.74 -20.46
C GLY A 719 -7.57 -5.81 -20.79
N ASN A 720 -6.75 -6.13 -19.79
CA ASN A 720 -5.29 -6.07 -19.87
C ASN A 720 -4.74 -7.03 -20.96
N ALA A 721 -5.42 -8.14 -21.25
CA ALA A 721 -5.01 -9.06 -22.32
C ALA A 721 -4.90 -8.40 -23.71
N ILE A 722 -5.62 -7.30 -23.96
CA ILE A 722 -5.55 -6.57 -25.24
C ILE A 722 -4.67 -5.31 -25.18
N ARG A 723 -4.10 -4.97 -24.02
CA ARG A 723 -3.25 -3.78 -23.85
C ARG A 723 -2.09 -3.73 -24.86
N PRO A 724 -1.36 -4.83 -25.15
CA PRO A 724 -0.28 -4.79 -26.13
C PRO A 724 -0.75 -4.39 -27.54
N ILE A 725 -1.96 -4.83 -27.93
CA ILE A 725 -2.57 -4.50 -29.22
C ILE A 725 -2.94 -3.01 -29.27
N ALA A 726 -3.53 -2.50 -28.18
CA ALA A 726 -3.89 -1.09 -28.07
C ALA A 726 -2.66 -0.16 -28.04
N LEU A 727 -1.60 -0.50 -27.29
CA LEU A 727 -0.35 0.26 -27.26
C LEU A 727 0.31 0.31 -28.65
N ARG A 728 0.32 -0.80 -29.39
CA ARG A 728 0.77 -0.83 -30.78
C ARG A 728 -0.06 0.10 -31.66
N ALA A 729 -1.39 0.05 -31.55
CA ALA A 729 -2.28 0.88 -32.34
C ALA A 729 -2.04 2.38 -32.08
N VAL A 730 -2.00 2.79 -30.80
CA VAL A 730 -1.77 4.18 -30.39
C VAL A 730 -0.42 4.68 -30.88
N SER A 731 0.66 3.93 -30.63
CA SER A 731 2.00 4.34 -31.06
C SER A 731 2.17 4.39 -32.58
N ALA A 732 1.59 3.44 -33.32
CA ALA A 732 1.64 3.43 -34.78
C ALA A 732 0.87 4.62 -35.38
N ILE A 733 -0.31 4.95 -34.85
CA ILE A 733 -1.09 6.11 -35.28
C ILE A 733 -0.33 7.40 -34.95
N ALA A 734 0.17 7.54 -33.71
CA ALA A 734 0.89 8.74 -33.29
C ALA A 734 2.18 8.99 -34.10
N LYS A 735 2.89 7.92 -34.48
CA LYS A 735 4.08 8.02 -35.35
C LYS A 735 3.72 8.39 -36.79
N ALA A 736 2.61 7.85 -37.32
CA ALA A 736 2.20 8.10 -38.69
C ALA A 736 1.47 9.44 -38.89
N LEU A 737 0.79 9.94 -37.85
CA LEU A 737 0.01 11.17 -37.83
C LEU A 737 0.42 12.05 -36.63
N PRO A 738 1.63 12.65 -36.65
CA PRO A 738 2.12 13.45 -35.52
C PRO A 738 1.17 14.60 -35.16
N GLY A 739 0.83 14.70 -33.88
CA GLY A 739 -0.08 15.74 -33.37
C GLY A 739 -1.57 15.46 -33.60
N PHE A 740 -1.93 14.38 -34.30
CA PHE A 740 -3.33 13.98 -34.43
C PHE A 740 -3.85 13.43 -33.09
N PRO A 741 -4.92 14.01 -32.51
CA PRO A 741 -5.42 13.62 -31.19
C PRO A 741 -5.86 12.16 -31.08
N ILE A 742 -5.45 11.49 -30.00
CA ILE A 742 -5.76 10.09 -29.74
C ILE A 742 -6.36 9.93 -28.33
N LEU A 743 -7.54 9.32 -28.27
CA LEU A 743 -8.15 8.81 -27.04
C LEU A 743 -7.80 7.32 -26.92
N ALA A 744 -6.99 6.93 -25.94
CA ALA A 744 -6.60 5.53 -25.78
C ALA A 744 -7.67 4.71 -25.06
N THR A 745 -7.90 3.48 -25.49
CA THR A 745 -8.68 2.45 -24.77
C THR A 745 -8.09 1.08 -25.06
N GLY A 746 -7.97 0.25 -24.02
CA GLY A 746 -7.52 -1.12 -24.14
C GLY A 746 -6.64 -1.52 -22.96
N GLY A 747 -7.27 -2.01 -21.90
CA GLY A 747 -6.55 -2.54 -20.74
C GLY A 747 -5.83 -1.51 -19.87
N ILE A 748 -6.25 -0.24 -19.88
CA ILE A 748 -5.81 0.76 -18.90
C ILE A 748 -6.48 0.42 -17.56
N ASP A 749 -5.67 0.19 -16.52
CA ASP A 749 -6.14 -0.23 -15.18
C ASP A 749 -5.41 0.44 -14.02
N SER A 750 -4.48 1.37 -14.29
CA SER A 750 -3.67 2.08 -13.31
C SER A 750 -3.15 3.41 -13.87
N ALA A 751 -2.62 4.27 -12.99
CA ALA A 751 -1.87 5.44 -13.42
C ALA A 751 -0.61 5.09 -14.23
N GLU A 752 0.09 4.02 -13.85
CA GLU A 752 1.29 3.53 -14.56
C GLU A 752 0.95 3.11 -16.00
N SER A 753 -0.10 2.30 -16.17
CA SER A 753 -0.55 1.89 -17.51
C SER A 753 -1.14 3.07 -18.29
N GLY A 754 -1.82 4.01 -17.65
CA GLY A 754 -2.26 5.25 -18.26
C GLY A 754 -1.09 6.08 -18.80
N LEU A 755 -0.03 6.25 -18.02
CA LEU A 755 1.18 6.96 -18.43
C LEU A 755 1.88 6.28 -19.62
N GLN A 756 1.84 4.95 -19.73
CA GLN A 756 2.34 4.25 -20.93
C GLN A 756 1.62 4.69 -22.21
N PHE A 757 0.29 4.84 -22.16
CA PHE A 757 -0.49 5.33 -23.30
C PHE A 757 -0.23 6.80 -23.62
N LEU A 758 -0.04 7.65 -22.61
CA LEU A 758 0.39 9.04 -22.81
C LEU A 758 1.75 9.08 -23.52
N HIS A 759 2.75 8.34 -23.01
CA HIS A 759 4.06 8.22 -23.65
C HIS A 759 3.98 7.63 -25.07
N ALA A 760 3.01 6.76 -25.36
CA ALA A 760 2.76 6.20 -26.69
C ALA A 760 2.08 7.19 -27.66
N GLY A 761 1.58 8.33 -27.18
CA GLY A 761 1.02 9.40 -28.01
C GLY A 761 -0.47 9.71 -27.79
N ALA A 762 -1.13 9.02 -26.85
CA ALA A 762 -2.50 9.39 -26.46
C ALA A 762 -2.52 10.68 -25.62
N THR A 763 -3.65 11.39 -25.65
CA THR A 763 -3.87 12.59 -24.83
C THR A 763 -4.80 12.30 -23.65
N VAL A 764 -5.83 11.47 -23.86
CA VAL A 764 -6.77 11.05 -22.81
C VAL A 764 -7.00 9.53 -22.85
N LEU A 765 -7.52 8.99 -21.75
CA LEU A 765 -7.45 7.59 -21.36
C LEU A 765 -8.86 7.09 -20.99
N GLN A 766 -9.45 6.28 -21.86
CA GLN A 766 -10.76 5.65 -21.66
C GLN A 766 -10.62 4.31 -20.92
N VAL A 767 -11.46 4.09 -19.90
CA VAL A 767 -11.44 2.91 -19.02
C VAL A 767 -12.79 2.19 -19.04
N CYS A 768 -12.75 0.86 -19.09
CA CYS A 768 -13.93 -0.01 -18.96
C CYS A 768 -13.67 -1.18 -18.02
N SER A 769 -12.82 -2.13 -18.43
CA SER A 769 -12.65 -3.41 -17.75
C SER A 769 -12.11 -3.29 -16.34
N ALA A 770 -11.31 -2.26 -16.04
CA ALA A 770 -10.83 -2.02 -14.68
C ALA A 770 -11.98 -1.63 -13.73
N VAL A 771 -12.93 -0.82 -14.20
CA VAL A 771 -14.17 -0.50 -13.45
C VAL A 771 -15.07 -1.73 -13.33
N GLN A 772 -15.14 -2.61 -14.35
CA GLN A 772 -15.88 -3.88 -14.25
C GLN A 772 -15.26 -4.85 -13.25
N ASN A 773 -13.93 -4.84 -13.11
CA ASN A 773 -13.22 -5.61 -12.08
C ASN A 773 -13.40 -5.02 -10.67
N GLN A 774 -13.82 -3.76 -10.55
CA GLN A 774 -13.85 -3.00 -9.32
C GLN A 774 -15.09 -2.10 -9.26
N ASP A 775 -14.91 -0.78 -9.23
CA ASP A 775 -15.95 0.24 -9.14
C ASP A 775 -15.39 1.62 -9.50
N PHE A 776 -16.21 2.68 -9.41
CA PHE A 776 -15.82 4.03 -9.84
C PHE A 776 -14.73 4.68 -8.98
N THR A 777 -14.46 4.21 -7.77
CA THR A 777 -13.48 4.83 -6.84
C THR A 777 -12.03 4.70 -7.31
N VAL A 778 -11.75 3.83 -8.30
CA VAL A 778 -10.41 3.69 -8.89
C VAL A 778 -9.87 4.98 -9.51
N ILE A 779 -10.73 5.97 -9.77
CA ILE A 779 -10.29 7.29 -10.24
C ILE A 779 -9.40 8.02 -9.23
N GLU A 780 -9.67 7.90 -7.93
CA GLU A 780 -8.81 8.52 -6.90
C GLU A 780 -7.40 7.92 -6.97
N ASP A 781 -7.31 6.61 -7.14
CA ASP A 781 -6.06 5.89 -7.37
C ASP A 781 -5.36 6.37 -8.65
N TYR A 782 -6.08 6.51 -9.75
CA TYR A 782 -5.48 6.93 -11.03
C TYR A 782 -4.94 8.36 -10.98
N CYS A 783 -5.70 9.27 -10.37
CA CYS A 783 -5.30 10.67 -10.21
C CYS A 783 -4.09 10.81 -9.28
N THR A 784 -4.14 10.24 -8.08
CA THR A 784 -3.01 10.30 -7.14
C THR A 784 -1.76 9.60 -7.67
N GLY A 785 -1.94 8.47 -8.36
CA GLY A 785 -0.84 7.75 -8.99
C GLY A 785 -0.17 8.53 -10.12
N LEU A 786 -0.96 9.22 -10.97
CA LEU A 786 -0.41 10.01 -12.06
C LEU A 786 0.31 11.26 -11.52
N LYS A 787 -0.27 11.93 -10.52
CA LYS A 787 0.38 13.04 -9.82
C LYS A 787 1.74 12.63 -9.25
N ALA A 788 1.81 11.48 -8.57
CA ALA A 788 3.07 10.97 -8.03
C ALA A 788 4.09 10.64 -9.13
N LEU A 789 3.68 9.96 -10.20
CA LEU A 789 4.57 9.62 -11.31
C LEU A 789 5.15 10.86 -12.00
N LEU A 790 4.40 11.96 -12.10
CA LEU A 790 4.89 13.23 -12.64
C LEU A 790 5.79 13.95 -11.62
N TYR A 791 5.39 14.00 -10.35
CA TYR A 791 6.17 14.63 -9.29
C TYR A 791 7.56 14.01 -9.15
N LEU A 792 7.65 12.68 -9.09
CA LEU A 792 8.92 11.97 -8.87
C LEU A 792 9.92 12.20 -10.01
N LYS A 793 9.47 12.50 -11.24
CA LYS A 793 10.37 12.89 -12.34
C LYS A 793 11.13 14.20 -12.09
N SER A 794 10.67 15.03 -11.16
CA SER A 794 11.33 16.28 -10.76
C SER A 794 12.33 16.11 -9.61
N ILE A 795 12.41 14.90 -9.01
CA ILE A 795 13.29 14.59 -7.88
C ILE A 795 14.55 13.90 -8.41
N GLU A 796 15.70 14.57 -8.30
CA GLU A 796 16.97 14.06 -8.83
C GLU A 796 17.47 12.82 -8.08
N GLU A 797 17.26 12.78 -6.76
CA GLU A 797 17.69 11.71 -5.87
C GLU A 797 16.97 10.37 -6.13
N LEU A 798 15.89 10.37 -6.91
CA LEU A 798 15.04 9.21 -7.19
C LEU A 798 15.04 8.83 -8.68
N GLN A 799 15.99 9.31 -9.47
CA GLN A 799 16.05 9.04 -10.92
C GLN A 799 16.26 7.57 -11.29
N ASP A 800 16.80 6.76 -10.38
CA ASP A 800 17.02 5.32 -10.57
C ASP A 800 15.78 4.47 -10.20
N TRP A 801 14.70 5.10 -9.74
CA TRP A 801 13.41 4.45 -9.52
C TRP A 801 12.67 4.22 -10.83
N ASP A 802 11.95 3.10 -10.93
CA ASP A 802 11.00 2.86 -12.02
C ASP A 802 9.61 3.36 -11.60
N GLY A 803 9.33 4.63 -11.89
CA GLY A 803 8.10 5.29 -11.48
C GLY A 803 8.04 5.42 -9.95
N GLN A 804 7.18 4.65 -9.30
CA GLN A 804 7.06 4.62 -7.83
C GLN A 804 7.83 3.45 -7.19
N SER A 805 8.43 2.56 -7.99
CA SER A 805 9.16 1.38 -7.51
C SER A 805 10.61 1.74 -7.18
N PRO A 806 11.06 1.62 -5.92
CA PRO A 806 12.46 1.80 -5.58
C PRO A 806 13.34 0.72 -6.25
N PRO A 807 14.63 0.99 -6.49
CA PRO A 807 15.57 -0.02 -6.95
C PRO A 807 15.51 -1.27 -6.07
N THR A 808 15.31 -2.43 -6.69
CA THR A 808 15.19 -3.69 -5.94
C THR A 808 16.49 -4.01 -5.21
N ALA A 809 16.47 -3.86 -3.88
CA ALA A 809 17.56 -4.27 -3.02
C ALA A 809 17.66 -5.81 -2.93
N ARG A 810 18.86 -6.32 -2.68
CA ARG A 810 19.07 -7.75 -2.39
C ARG A 810 18.25 -8.15 -1.18
N HIS A 811 17.33 -9.09 -1.38
CA HIS A 811 16.43 -9.51 -0.32
C HIS A 811 16.17 -11.02 -0.32
N GLN A 812 15.84 -11.56 0.86
CA GLN A 812 15.19 -12.86 1.02
C GLN A 812 13.90 -12.66 1.80
N LYS A 813 12.78 -13.14 1.24
CA LYS A 813 11.43 -12.89 1.78
C LYS A 813 11.12 -11.40 2.01
N GLY A 814 11.70 -10.51 1.22
CA GLY A 814 11.55 -9.05 1.36
C GLY A 814 12.39 -8.39 2.44
N LYS A 815 13.19 -9.15 3.18
CA LYS A 815 14.13 -8.61 4.16
C LYS A 815 15.51 -8.44 3.52
N PRO A 816 16.21 -7.31 3.74
CA PRO A 816 17.53 -7.07 3.19
C PRO A 816 18.53 -8.19 3.55
N VAL A 817 19.35 -8.62 2.58
CA VAL A 817 20.42 -9.58 2.83
C VAL A 817 21.63 -8.86 3.41
N ALA A 818 22.10 -9.29 4.59
CA ALA A 818 23.30 -8.73 5.20
C ALA A 818 24.55 -9.01 4.35
N THR A 819 25.39 -7.99 4.12
CA THR A 819 26.68 -8.16 3.45
C THR A 819 27.73 -8.59 4.47
N LEU A 820 28.01 -9.89 4.53
CA LEU A 820 28.94 -10.47 5.50
C LEU A 820 30.28 -10.81 4.83
N GLN A 821 31.39 -10.25 5.33
CA GLN A 821 32.73 -10.52 4.79
C GLN A 821 33.11 -12.02 4.87
N GLU A 822 32.69 -12.71 5.93
CA GLU A 822 33.03 -14.12 6.19
C GLU A 822 32.47 -15.11 5.17
N VAL A 823 31.33 -14.77 4.55
CA VAL A 823 30.67 -15.58 3.52
C VAL A 823 30.64 -14.86 2.16
N LYS A 824 31.38 -13.76 2.02
CA LYS A 824 31.45 -12.97 0.79
C LYS A 824 32.05 -13.83 -0.32
N GLY A 825 31.27 -14.06 -1.37
CA GLY A 825 31.66 -14.89 -2.52
C GLY A 825 31.44 -16.40 -2.35
N ARG A 826 30.94 -16.88 -1.19
CA ARG A 826 30.62 -18.30 -0.97
C ARG A 826 29.20 -18.71 -1.36
N CYS A 827 28.35 -17.76 -1.78
CA CYS A 827 27.00 -17.95 -2.33
C CYS A 827 26.24 -19.12 -1.68
N LEU A 828 25.99 -19.04 -0.38
CA LEU A 828 25.35 -20.12 0.38
C LEU A 828 23.83 -20.04 0.19
N PRO A 829 23.13 -21.10 -0.26
CA PRO A 829 21.67 -21.06 -0.37
C PRO A 829 20.96 -21.05 1.00
N SER A 830 19.70 -20.65 1.02
CA SER A 830 18.91 -20.47 2.27
C SER A 830 18.20 -21.74 2.74
N PHE A 831 18.84 -22.92 2.62
CA PHE A 831 18.31 -24.20 3.09
C PHE A 831 19.41 -25.13 3.63
N GLY A 832 19.01 -26.19 4.36
CA GLY A 832 19.91 -27.27 4.78
C GLY A 832 21.13 -26.81 5.59
N PRO A 833 22.31 -27.43 5.40
CA PRO A 833 23.53 -27.06 6.14
C PRO A 833 24.02 -25.64 5.82
N TYR A 834 23.77 -25.16 4.59
CA TYR A 834 24.16 -23.82 4.16
C TYR A 834 23.43 -22.72 4.95
N LEU A 835 22.16 -22.93 5.29
CA LEU A 835 21.41 -22.02 6.15
C LEU A 835 21.97 -21.98 7.57
N GLN A 836 22.47 -23.11 8.09
CA GLN A 836 23.10 -23.15 9.41
C GLN A 836 24.41 -22.34 9.41
N GLU A 837 25.26 -22.54 8.40
CA GLU A 837 26.49 -21.75 8.23
C GLU A 837 26.20 -20.25 8.09
N LYS A 838 25.17 -19.87 7.31
CA LYS A 838 24.71 -18.47 7.22
C LYS A 838 24.29 -17.91 8.57
N LYS A 839 23.50 -18.66 9.35
CA LYS A 839 23.05 -18.24 10.69
C LYS A 839 24.23 -18.07 11.66
N GLU A 840 25.21 -18.98 11.61
CA GLU A 840 26.42 -18.89 12.43
C GLU A 840 27.27 -17.66 12.04
N ALA A 841 27.46 -17.39 10.75
CA ALA A 841 28.17 -16.21 10.26
C ALA A 841 27.47 -14.90 10.68
N ILE A 842 26.14 -14.83 10.58
CA ILE A 842 25.36 -13.67 11.06
C ILE A 842 25.58 -13.49 12.56
N ALA A 843 25.45 -14.55 13.37
CA ALA A 843 25.63 -14.47 14.81
C ALA A 843 27.05 -13.98 15.19
N ASN A 844 28.08 -14.50 14.53
CA ASN A 844 29.46 -14.06 14.74
C ASN A 844 29.66 -12.58 14.35
N HIS A 845 29.05 -12.15 13.25
CA HIS A 845 29.09 -10.76 12.81
C HIS A 845 28.40 -9.81 13.80
N LYS A 846 27.20 -10.16 14.28
CA LYS A 846 26.47 -9.36 15.28
C LYS A 846 27.22 -9.27 16.60
N LYS A 847 27.88 -10.35 17.01
CA LYS A 847 28.78 -10.34 18.18
C LYS A 847 29.97 -9.40 17.97
N LYS A 848 30.65 -9.47 16.82
CA LYS A 848 31.74 -8.53 16.48
C LYS A 848 31.26 -7.08 16.47
N LEU A 849 30.07 -6.79 15.95
CA LEU A 849 29.49 -5.44 15.97
C LEU A 849 29.23 -4.91 17.38
N ARG A 850 28.98 -5.79 18.36
CA ARG A 850 28.91 -5.38 19.77
C ARG A 850 30.27 -4.95 20.30
N ASP A 851 31.32 -5.68 19.91
CA ASP A 851 32.69 -5.46 20.38
C ASP A 851 33.37 -4.26 19.68
N PHE A 852 32.93 -3.90 18.48
CA PHE A 852 33.38 -2.72 17.73
C PHE A 852 32.55 -1.47 18.08
N THR A 853 33.17 -0.54 18.81
CA THR A 853 32.64 0.81 19.08
C THR A 853 32.93 1.74 17.90
N ASP A 854 32.27 1.54 16.75
CA ASP A 854 32.39 2.49 15.64
C ASP A 854 31.27 3.54 15.61
N ASN A 855 31.70 4.79 15.50
CA ASN A 855 31.13 6.00 16.11
C ASN A 855 30.18 6.80 15.21
N THR A 856 29.51 6.18 14.25
CA THR A 856 28.60 6.93 13.36
C THR A 856 27.17 6.92 13.86
N VAL A 857 26.86 7.84 14.77
CA VAL A 857 25.47 8.26 15.05
C VAL A 857 24.96 9.06 13.83
N SER A 858 24.48 8.36 12.81
CA SER A 858 23.72 8.99 11.73
C SER A 858 22.33 9.34 12.24
N THR A 859 22.21 10.50 12.90
CA THR A 859 20.93 11.17 13.17
C THR A 859 20.43 11.85 11.90
N GLN A 860 20.19 11.08 10.85
CA GLN A 860 19.50 11.63 9.69
C GLN A 860 18.00 11.53 9.96
N GLY A 861 17.39 12.69 10.25
CA GLY A 861 15.94 12.85 10.16
C GLY A 861 15.44 12.45 8.77
N MET A 862 14.12 12.44 8.56
CA MET A 862 13.60 12.19 7.21
C MET A 862 14.26 13.16 6.21
N ARG A 863 14.94 12.60 5.21
CA ARG A 863 15.48 13.41 4.11
C ARG A 863 14.28 13.92 3.31
N VAL A 864 14.10 15.23 3.29
CA VAL A 864 13.10 15.89 2.46
C VAL A 864 13.74 16.23 1.13
N TYR A 865 13.21 15.68 0.03
CA TYR A 865 13.67 16.00 -1.31
C TYR A 865 12.80 17.10 -1.92
N THR A 866 13.45 18.07 -2.55
CA THR A 866 12.79 19.19 -3.23
C THR A 866 12.93 19.04 -4.74
N PRO A 867 11.89 19.35 -5.52
CA PRO A 867 11.98 19.40 -6.98
C PRO A 867 13.15 20.28 -7.45
N LYS A 868 14.02 19.75 -8.32
CA LYS A 868 15.13 20.53 -8.94
C LYS A 868 14.74 21.22 -10.24
N GLY A 869 13.49 21.04 -10.68
CA GLY A 869 12.91 21.66 -11.87
C GLY A 869 11.38 21.62 -11.82
N PRO A 870 10.70 22.18 -12.83
CA PRO A 870 9.25 22.14 -12.89
C PRO A 870 8.75 20.70 -12.99
N VAL A 871 7.68 20.39 -12.25
CA VAL A 871 6.98 19.11 -12.38
C VAL A 871 6.36 19.02 -13.79
N PRO A 872 6.67 17.98 -14.58
CA PRO A 872 6.10 17.83 -15.92
C PRO A 872 4.56 17.81 -15.89
N GLN A 873 3.94 18.53 -16.82
CA GLN A 873 2.51 18.42 -17.07
C GLN A 873 2.20 17.19 -17.91
N VAL A 874 0.93 16.79 -17.99
CA VAL A 874 0.49 15.70 -18.87
C VAL A 874 0.92 15.97 -20.32
N GLN A 875 0.81 17.22 -20.79
CA GLN A 875 1.22 17.59 -22.15
C GLN A 875 2.70 17.32 -22.44
N ASP A 876 3.57 17.42 -21.42
CA ASP A 876 5.02 17.28 -21.57
C ASP A 876 5.46 15.83 -21.72
N VAL A 877 4.63 14.86 -21.33
CA VAL A 877 4.95 13.43 -21.42
C VAL A 877 4.33 12.75 -22.64
N ILE A 878 3.42 13.41 -23.36
CA ILE A 878 2.79 12.82 -24.54
C ILE A 878 3.85 12.47 -25.61
N ALA A 879 3.72 11.27 -26.18
CA ALA A 879 4.55 10.77 -27.29
C ALA A 879 6.06 10.61 -26.98
N LYS A 880 6.51 10.73 -25.73
CA LYS A 880 7.94 10.62 -25.38
C LYS A 880 8.56 9.26 -25.66
N ALA A 881 7.77 8.19 -25.73
CA ALA A 881 8.28 6.84 -26.05
C ALA A 881 8.50 6.61 -27.55
N LEU A 882 7.92 7.43 -28.44
CA LEU A 882 7.96 7.17 -29.89
C LEU A 882 9.38 7.14 -30.47
N LYS A 883 10.31 7.90 -29.89
CA LYS A 883 11.73 7.91 -30.30
C LYS A 883 12.44 6.57 -30.11
N HIS A 884 11.87 5.67 -29.30
CA HIS A 884 12.41 4.33 -29.03
C HIS A 884 11.76 3.23 -29.89
N ILE A 885 10.80 3.58 -30.75
CA ILE A 885 10.02 2.62 -31.54
C ILE A 885 10.39 2.78 -33.02
N GLY A 886 11.04 1.76 -33.58
CA GLY A 886 11.61 1.79 -34.94
C GLY A 886 11.41 0.48 -35.71
N ALA A 887 11.87 0.45 -36.96
CA ALA A 887 12.00 -0.80 -37.69
C ALA A 887 13.08 -1.69 -37.05
N PHE A 888 13.00 -3.00 -37.25
CA PHE A 888 14.00 -3.94 -36.69
C PHE A 888 15.43 -3.63 -37.17
N GLN A 889 15.59 -3.15 -38.40
CA GLN A 889 16.90 -2.79 -38.97
C GLN A 889 17.55 -1.57 -38.28
N GLU A 890 16.79 -0.79 -37.52
CA GLU A 890 17.30 0.35 -36.73
C GLU A 890 17.86 -0.11 -35.37
N LEU A 891 17.65 -1.37 -34.98
CA LEU A 891 18.13 -1.91 -33.70
C LEU A 891 19.60 -2.32 -33.82
N ASN A 892 20.41 -1.94 -32.82
CA ASN A 892 21.82 -2.28 -32.79
C ASN A 892 22.01 -3.79 -32.53
N ILE A 893 22.49 -4.51 -33.54
CA ILE A 893 22.77 -5.95 -33.46
C ILE A 893 24.15 -6.26 -32.86
N GLU A 894 25.01 -5.25 -32.67
CA GLU A 894 26.35 -5.38 -32.10
C GLU A 894 26.34 -5.22 -30.57
N GLU A 895 25.46 -4.36 -30.04
CA GLU A 895 25.27 -4.12 -28.60
C GLU A 895 24.44 -5.23 -27.94
N GLN A 896 25.01 -6.43 -27.88
CA GLN A 896 24.37 -7.60 -27.28
C GLN A 896 24.45 -7.59 -25.75
N VAL A 897 23.53 -8.32 -25.11
CA VAL A 897 23.48 -8.50 -23.66
C VAL A 897 23.67 -9.96 -23.25
N GLN A 898 23.96 -10.19 -21.97
CA GLN A 898 23.94 -11.50 -21.34
C GLN A 898 23.18 -11.44 -20.00
N ALA A 899 22.60 -12.56 -19.60
CA ALA A 899 21.94 -12.64 -18.30
C ALA A 899 22.99 -12.68 -17.17
N LEU A 900 22.67 -12.06 -16.04
CA LEU A 900 23.42 -12.12 -14.80
C LEU A 900 22.44 -12.46 -13.67
N ILE A 901 22.73 -13.51 -12.92
CA ILE A 901 21.89 -13.94 -11.78
C ILE A 901 22.55 -13.48 -10.49
N ASP A 902 21.76 -12.88 -9.59
CA ASP A 902 22.16 -12.62 -8.22
C ASP A 902 21.87 -13.83 -7.31
N PRO A 903 22.90 -14.58 -6.86
CA PRO A 903 22.70 -15.79 -6.08
C PRO A 903 22.08 -15.51 -4.70
N GLU A 904 22.24 -14.31 -4.15
CA GLU A 904 21.65 -13.97 -2.84
C GLU A 904 20.14 -13.70 -2.91
N MET A 905 19.61 -13.37 -4.10
CA MET A 905 18.18 -13.22 -4.36
C MET A 905 17.54 -14.50 -4.89
N CYS A 906 18.34 -15.48 -5.31
CA CYS A 906 17.85 -16.74 -5.84
C CYS A 906 17.05 -17.52 -4.80
N VAL A 907 15.98 -18.18 -5.26
CA VAL A 907 15.16 -19.12 -4.46
C VAL A 907 15.27 -20.55 -4.98
N ASN A 908 16.32 -20.85 -5.75
CA ASN A 908 16.74 -22.20 -6.13
C ASN A 908 15.70 -23.02 -6.92
N CYS A 909 14.75 -22.37 -7.59
CA CYS A 909 13.64 -23.05 -8.26
C CYS A 909 14.00 -23.73 -9.60
N GLY A 910 15.18 -23.48 -10.17
CA GLY A 910 15.60 -24.05 -11.45
C GLY A 910 14.82 -23.59 -12.70
N LYS A 911 13.85 -22.67 -12.59
CA LYS A 911 13.03 -22.24 -13.75
C LYS A 911 13.86 -21.62 -14.88
N CYS A 912 14.85 -20.80 -14.55
CA CYS A 912 15.77 -20.22 -15.54
C CYS A 912 16.52 -21.32 -16.30
N TYR A 913 17.03 -22.33 -15.59
CA TYR A 913 17.70 -23.50 -16.15
C TYR A 913 16.78 -24.27 -17.11
N MET A 914 15.59 -24.67 -16.64
CA MET A 914 14.62 -25.41 -17.47
C MET A 914 14.24 -24.64 -18.74
N THR A 915 13.95 -23.35 -18.62
CA THR A 915 13.59 -22.52 -19.78
C THR A 915 14.75 -22.33 -20.75
N CYS A 916 15.99 -22.20 -20.25
CA CYS A 916 17.14 -22.11 -21.14
C CYS A 916 17.44 -23.46 -21.83
N ASN A 917 17.13 -24.57 -21.20
CA ASN A 917 17.34 -25.90 -21.80
C ASN A 917 16.32 -26.21 -22.89
N ASP A 918 15.03 -26.08 -22.57
CA ASP A 918 13.99 -26.60 -23.45
C ASP A 918 13.42 -25.53 -24.40
N ALA A 919 13.73 -24.26 -24.16
CA ALA A 919 13.29 -23.13 -24.97
C ALA A 919 14.43 -22.14 -25.29
N GLY A 920 15.69 -22.55 -25.11
CA GLY A 920 16.85 -21.66 -25.27
C GLY A 920 18.08 -22.34 -25.83
N TYR A 921 19.22 -22.12 -25.16
CA TYR A 921 20.56 -22.41 -25.67
C TYR A 921 21.41 -23.28 -24.72
N GLN A 922 20.77 -23.92 -23.73
CA GLN A 922 21.42 -24.77 -22.73
C GLN A 922 22.61 -24.05 -22.07
N ALA A 923 22.45 -22.75 -21.82
CA ALA A 923 23.51 -21.84 -21.40
C ALA A 923 23.52 -21.58 -19.88
N ILE A 924 22.84 -22.43 -19.11
CA ILE A 924 22.77 -22.33 -17.65
C ILE A 924 23.15 -23.68 -17.07
N VAL A 925 24.10 -23.68 -16.13
CA VAL A 925 24.41 -24.85 -15.31
C VAL A 925 23.64 -24.71 -14.00
N PHE A 926 23.00 -25.78 -13.54
CA PHE A 926 22.28 -25.82 -12.28
C PHE A 926 23.00 -26.79 -11.35
N ASP A 927 23.57 -26.26 -10.28
CA ASP A 927 24.39 -27.05 -9.35
C ASP A 927 23.52 -28.07 -8.59
N PRO A 928 23.89 -29.36 -8.52
CA PRO A 928 23.05 -30.41 -7.95
C PRO A 928 22.95 -30.37 -6.42
N GLU A 929 23.86 -29.68 -5.72
CA GLU A 929 23.90 -29.66 -4.25
C GLU A 929 23.33 -28.35 -3.69
N THR A 930 23.74 -27.22 -4.27
CA THR A 930 23.32 -25.88 -3.86
C THR A 930 22.07 -25.42 -4.59
N HIS A 931 21.71 -26.07 -5.70
CA HIS A 931 20.63 -25.65 -6.58
C HIS A 931 20.76 -24.18 -7.03
N LEU A 932 22.00 -23.70 -7.19
CA LEU A 932 22.26 -22.36 -7.70
C LEU A 932 22.53 -22.40 -9.21
N PRO A 933 21.84 -21.54 -10.00
CA PRO A 933 22.07 -21.45 -11.44
C PRO A 933 23.27 -20.54 -11.75
N THR A 934 24.10 -20.94 -12.73
CA THR A 934 25.23 -20.16 -13.25
C THR A 934 25.14 -20.00 -14.76
N ILE A 935 25.20 -18.75 -15.24
CA ILE A 935 25.16 -18.43 -16.68
C ILE A 935 26.52 -18.76 -17.32
N GLN A 936 26.47 -19.44 -18.47
CA GLN A 936 27.63 -19.80 -19.28
C GLN A 936 27.85 -18.77 -20.41
N ASN A 937 29.08 -18.71 -20.95
CA ASN A 937 29.45 -17.82 -22.07
C ASN A 937 28.64 -18.08 -23.36
N SER A 938 28.02 -19.25 -23.46
CA SER A 938 27.09 -19.64 -24.52
C SER A 938 25.75 -18.92 -24.48
N CYS A 939 25.50 -18.08 -23.46
CA CYS A 939 24.33 -17.22 -23.35
C CYS A 939 24.24 -16.27 -24.55
N THR A 940 23.04 -16.10 -25.09
CA THR A 940 22.76 -15.27 -26.27
C THR A 940 22.00 -13.99 -25.94
N GLY A 941 21.68 -13.74 -24.66
CA GLY A 941 20.91 -12.55 -24.28
C GLY A 941 19.41 -12.63 -24.60
N CYS A 942 18.84 -13.79 -24.92
CA CYS A 942 17.43 -13.93 -25.31
C CYS A 942 16.40 -13.53 -24.22
N THR A 943 16.85 -13.29 -22.98
CA THR A 943 16.05 -12.76 -21.86
C THR A 943 14.98 -13.71 -21.28
N LEU A 944 14.70 -14.87 -21.90
CA LEU A 944 13.68 -15.82 -21.39
C LEU A 944 13.86 -16.23 -19.93
N CYS A 945 15.10 -16.42 -19.47
CA CYS A 945 15.38 -16.80 -18.08
C CYS A 945 14.94 -15.72 -17.08
N LEU A 946 15.13 -14.44 -17.41
CA LEU A 946 14.66 -13.30 -16.63
C LEU A 946 13.13 -13.27 -16.60
N SER A 947 12.49 -13.43 -17.77
CA SER A 947 11.03 -13.35 -17.92
C SER A 947 10.25 -14.42 -17.13
N VAL A 948 10.87 -15.55 -16.81
CA VAL A 948 10.26 -16.64 -16.01
C VAL A 948 10.72 -16.68 -14.55
N CYS A 949 11.66 -15.82 -14.17
CA CYS A 949 12.20 -15.77 -12.82
C CYS A 949 11.09 -15.33 -11.85
N PRO A 950 10.84 -16.06 -10.75
CA PRO A 950 9.79 -15.68 -9.82
C PRO A 950 10.19 -14.52 -8.91
N ILE A 951 11.44 -14.05 -8.94
CA ILE A 951 11.97 -12.97 -8.09
C ILE A 951 12.34 -11.80 -8.98
N VAL A 952 11.68 -10.66 -8.78
CA VAL A 952 11.94 -9.40 -9.50
C VAL A 952 13.41 -9.03 -9.33
N ASP A 953 14.05 -8.67 -10.45
CA ASP A 953 15.48 -8.25 -10.54
C ASP A 953 16.54 -9.23 -10.03
N CYS A 954 16.18 -10.46 -9.66
CA CYS A 954 17.15 -11.52 -9.35
C CYS A 954 17.99 -11.87 -10.58
N ILE A 955 17.44 -11.74 -11.79
CA ILE A 955 18.18 -11.84 -13.04
C ILE A 955 18.14 -10.47 -13.72
N LYS A 956 19.29 -9.96 -14.15
CA LYS A 956 19.43 -8.72 -14.92
C LYS A 956 20.07 -9.01 -16.27
N MET A 957 19.78 -8.17 -17.27
CA MET A 957 20.49 -8.18 -18.55
C MET A 957 21.61 -7.15 -18.48
N VAL A 958 22.84 -7.58 -18.71
CA VAL A 958 24.03 -6.72 -18.68
C VAL A 958 24.71 -6.73 -20.05
N ALA A 959 25.41 -5.65 -20.40
CA ALA A 959 26.17 -5.59 -21.65
C ALA A 959 27.14 -6.78 -21.75
N ARG A 960 27.17 -7.41 -22.93
CA ARG A 960 28.06 -8.53 -23.19
C ARG A 960 29.50 -8.01 -23.29
N THR A 961 30.40 -8.60 -22.50
CA THR A 961 31.82 -8.21 -22.49
C THR A 961 32.68 -8.99 -23.49
N THR A 962 32.11 -10.03 -24.12
CA THR A 962 32.77 -10.85 -25.14
C THR A 962 32.10 -10.65 -26.50
N PRO A 963 32.83 -10.78 -27.62
CA PRO A 963 32.21 -10.69 -28.95
C PRO A 963 31.05 -11.68 -29.08
N TYR A 964 29.93 -11.22 -29.65
CA TYR A 964 28.81 -12.10 -29.95
C TYR A 964 29.03 -12.76 -31.31
N VAL A 965 29.01 -14.10 -31.32
CA VAL A 965 29.07 -14.89 -32.55
C VAL A 965 27.79 -15.71 -32.64
N PRO A 966 26.90 -15.42 -33.61
CA PRO A 966 25.68 -16.19 -33.79
C PRO A 966 25.99 -17.66 -34.07
N LYS A 967 25.35 -18.57 -33.33
CA LYS A 967 25.50 -20.01 -33.54
C LYS A 967 24.76 -20.43 -34.81
N ARG A 968 25.49 -20.73 -35.88
CA ARG A 968 24.94 -21.13 -37.20
C ARG A 968 24.70 -22.63 -37.34
N GLY A 969 25.12 -23.46 -36.37
CA GLY A 969 25.01 -24.91 -36.40
C GLY A 969 26.06 -25.59 -37.28
N LEU A 970 26.26 -25.09 -38.51
CA LEU A 970 27.32 -25.51 -39.45
C LEU A 970 28.19 -24.30 -39.85
N PRO A 971 29.45 -24.53 -40.28
CA PRO A 971 30.27 -23.48 -40.88
C PRO A 971 29.57 -22.86 -42.10
N GLN A 972 29.70 -21.55 -42.28
CA GLN A 972 29.19 -20.89 -43.47
C GLN A 972 30.05 -21.29 -44.68
N ALA A 973 29.40 -21.74 -45.76
CA ALA A 973 30.08 -22.17 -46.99
C ALA A 973 30.64 -20.98 -47.82
N VAL A 974 30.14 -19.77 -47.55
CA VAL A 974 30.53 -18.52 -48.20
C VAL A 974 30.52 -17.43 -47.12
N GLU A 975 31.58 -16.64 -47.01
CA GLU A 975 31.54 -15.45 -46.16
C GLU A 975 30.49 -14.47 -46.71
N PRO A 976 29.58 -13.93 -45.88
CA PRO A 976 28.61 -12.94 -46.34
C PRO A 976 29.34 -11.76 -46.99
N VAL A 977 28.99 -11.43 -48.23
CA VAL A 977 29.44 -10.18 -48.85
C VAL A 977 28.92 -9.05 -47.96
N CYS A 978 29.85 -8.31 -47.35
CA CYS A 978 29.58 -7.22 -46.40
C CYS A 978 28.70 -6.12 -47.00
#